data_AF-A0AAE3KP43-F1
#
_entry.id   AF-A0AAE3KP43-F1
#
_cell.length_a   1.000
_cell.length_b   1.000
_cell.length_c   1.000
_cell.angle_alpha   90.00
_cell.angle_beta   90.00
_cell.angle_gamma   90.00
#
_symmetry.space_group_name_H-M   'P 1'
#
loop_
_entity.id
_entity.type
_entity.pdbx_description
1 polymer ?
#
loop_
_entity_poly.entity_id
_entity_poly.type
_entity_poly.pdbx_seq_one_letter_code
_entity_poly.pdbx_strand_id
1 'polypeptide(L)'
;MAKVVVLSLEEIDGGGVRVTLEMGGDNQPVTSSRIRGKLPPNSEVFLSYEEWQSHYRNLGTQLRFRKEYPTLGTCRLEVVLEDELTVIEDVKKNVKECQESFENLKLNLNNWLNSDGFSPIKWKLLSELNKQDEIRFIICTENHRLRKLPWDVWGFFEEFPQAVAAIGPLEHGSPISPTPKKQVKILAILGDSRGIDTKRDEELLKRLEVSAQASVRVLVEPKRHEFEALWQESWDILFFAGHSSTQTDGETGFIYINTQEKLSLKELKNTLKKAINNGLQLAIFNSCDGLGIAYELEQLNIPQSIVMREPVPDQFAQEFLRYFLEYFSQDTSLYLSVREAREKLQDLVNLDNIYPGASWLPVICQHPGTVPLRWRDFLVTDTIKSDPSATPAVESIQQPSLAENILGELRGNPTSVTSPPILFQNSETSTPPQPKPQSSWQKITIGVGIVISTIGISAIAWWWFKGSICSLTDIRTRFRTDIPEQQRFDYGGSTSWIPIAEPFHKTIAESFPNFDLQKPKYIGSVEGIQQVVKGSSAFGLSSTYPQPIDRENAQKQGFTLLEKAIGIDAISISVNFKLNIPGLTLAQLKGIYTGRITNWQEVGGPNLPIIPYSRSDEKGGTVLTFIDRVLGGEPLNSKVVKFVNSTTAGVDKLTNNLGGIYYASAAEIVSQCGIRPVAIQNEQGNFIPPYQGNLVPPESCPKQRNQVNREAFKNKNYPLTRNLYGIIKDFPGEDTPEEKAGRAYIELLLTGKGQAIVRDAGFAPVKYACSSR
;
A
#
# COMPACT_ATOMS: atom_id res chain seq x y z
N MET A 1 -13.19 30.65 19.37
CA MET A 1 -14.13 29.93 20.26
C MET A 1 -14.73 28.76 19.48
N ALA A 2 -15.41 27.80 20.11
CA ALA A 2 -16.07 26.71 19.39
C ALA A 2 -17.54 27.06 19.07
N LYS A 3 -17.94 26.84 17.81
CA LYS A 3 -19.22 27.25 17.23
C LYS A 3 -19.87 26.07 16.49
N VAL A 4 -21.17 25.91 16.65
CA VAL A 4 -21.99 25.02 15.82
C VAL A 4 -22.81 25.84 14.84
N VAL A 5 -22.80 25.40 13.58
CA VAL A 5 -23.60 25.94 12.48
C VAL A 5 -24.39 24.77 11.89
N VAL A 6 -25.71 24.87 11.88
CA VAL A 6 -26.62 23.87 11.33
C VAL A 6 -27.30 24.46 10.11
N LEU A 7 -27.12 23.80 8.96
CA LEU A 7 -27.72 24.20 7.69
C LEU A 7 -28.67 23.11 7.21
N SER A 8 -29.96 23.26 7.55
CA SER A 8 -31.00 22.32 7.15
C SER A 8 -31.45 22.61 5.71
N LEU A 9 -31.39 21.59 4.85
CA LEU A 9 -31.70 21.63 3.43
C LEU A 9 -32.89 20.70 3.13
N GLU A 10 -34.05 21.30 2.83
CA GLU A 10 -35.28 20.60 2.46
C GLU A 10 -35.57 20.83 0.96
N GLU A 11 -35.81 19.79 0.17
CA GLU A 11 -36.31 19.98 -1.20
C GLU A 11 -37.74 20.53 -1.20
N ILE A 12 -38.08 21.32 -2.22
CA ILE A 12 -39.40 21.94 -2.39
C ILE A 12 -39.91 21.81 -3.82
N ASP A 13 -41.24 21.87 -3.98
CA ASP A 13 -41.93 21.81 -5.26
C ASP A 13 -41.31 22.78 -6.29
N GLY A 14 -41.08 22.28 -7.51
CA GLY A 14 -40.32 22.97 -8.55
C GLY A 14 -38.80 22.75 -8.47
N GLY A 15 -38.31 21.84 -7.62
CA GLY A 15 -36.92 21.34 -7.65
C GLY A 15 -35.87 22.27 -7.05
N GLY A 16 -36.28 23.29 -6.30
CA GLY A 16 -35.36 24.11 -5.49
C GLY A 16 -35.15 23.51 -4.10
N VAL A 17 -34.29 24.15 -3.30
CA VAL A 17 -34.01 23.74 -1.91
C VAL A 17 -34.31 24.89 -0.95
N ARG A 18 -35.16 24.65 0.05
CA ARG A 18 -35.35 25.56 1.18
C ARG A 18 -34.19 25.39 2.15
N VAL A 19 -33.65 26.50 2.63
CA VAL A 19 -32.52 26.54 3.55
C VAL A 19 -32.98 27.13 4.87
N THR A 20 -32.67 26.47 6.00
CA THR A 20 -32.74 27.07 7.33
C THR A 20 -31.37 27.02 7.98
N LEU A 21 -30.86 28.19 8.37
CA LEU A 21 -29.64 28.36 9.16
C LEU A 21 -29.98 28.50 10.64
N GLU A 22 -29.30 27.73 11.47
CA GLU A 22 -29.28 27.85 12.93
C GLU A 22 -27.82 27.88 13.42
N MET A 23 -27.53 28.60 14.51
CA MET A 23 -26.17 28.74 15.05
C MET A 23 -26.17 28.79 16.58
N GLY A 24 -25.08 28.30 17.18
CA GLY A 24 -24.88 28.28 18.64
C GLY A 24 -23.40 28.17 19.04
N GLY A 25 -23.14 28.18 20.36
CA GLY A 25 -21.86 27.77 20.93
C GLY A 25 -21.91 26.30 21.37
N ASP A 26 -20.79 25.60 21.34
CA ASP A 26 -20.76 24.12 21.45
C ASP A 26 -21.39 23.51 22.71
N ASN A 27 -21.41 24.24 23.84
CA ASN A 27 -22.01 23.81 25.10
C ASN A 27 -23.39 24.44 25.37
N GLN A 28 -24.06 24.98 24.35
CA GLN A 28 -25.40 25.56 24.45
C GLN A 28 -26.32 24.96 23.37
N PRO A 29 -27.62 24.72 23.67
CA PRO A 29 -28.59 24.39 22.63
C PRO A 29 -28.64 25.53 21.60
N VAL A 30 -29.04 25.23 20.37
CA VAL A 30 -28.94 26.16 19.23
C VAL A 30 -29.95 27.32 19.37
N THR A 31 -29.57 28.37 20.09
CA THR A 31 -30.48 29.44 20.53
C THR A 31 -30.81 30.43 19.42
N SER A 32 -31.86 30.08 18.67
CA SER A 32 -32.93 31.01 18.29
C SER A 32 -32.53 32.31 17.55
N SER A 33 -31.76 32.20 16.46
CA SER A 33 -31.93 33.12 15.33
C SER A 33 -32.01 32.36 13.99
N ARG A 34 -33.12 31.61 13.83
CA ARG A 34 -33.46 30.88 12.61
C ARG A 34 -33.60 31.82 11.42
N ILE A 35 -32.62 31.81 10.50
CA ILE A 35 -32.70 32.54 9.23
C ILE A 35 -33.05 31.56 8.11
N ARG A 36 -33.95 31.98 7.22
CA ARG A 36 -34.41 31.18 6.08
C ARG A 36 -33.91 31.78 4.78
N GLY A 37 -33.50 30.91 3.88
CA GLY A 37 -33.14 31.21 2.50
C GLY A 37 -33.74 30.19 1.54
N LYS A 38 -33.47 30.37 0.25
CA LYS A 38 -33.82 29.42 -0.80
C LYS A 38 -32.69 29.36 -1.83
N LEU A 39 -32.28 28.14 -2.16
CA LEU A 39 -31.45 27.85 -3.30
C LEU A 39 -32.33 27.53 -4.53
N PRO A 40 -31.96 27.96 -5.74
CA PRO A 40 -32.65 27.59 -6.97
C PRO A 40 -32.43 26.10 -7.29
N PRO A 41 -33.10 25.55 -8.32
CA PRO A 41 -32.78 24.22 -8.84
C PRO A 41 -31.31 24.09 -9.21
N ASN A 42 -30.73 22.92 -8.99
CA ASN A 42 -29.29 22.68 -8.94
C ASN A 42 -28.83 21.57 -9.91
N SER A 43 -29.54 21.40 -11.03
CA SER A 43 -29.24 20.39 -12.04
C SER A 43 -27.79 20.43 -12.52
N GLU A 44 -27.21 21.62 -12.69
CA GLU A 44 -25.81 21.81 -13.12
C GLU A 44 -24.80 21.31 -12.06
N VAL A 45 -25.10 21.46 -10.78
CA VAL A 45 -24.26 20.96 -9.66
C VAL A 45 -24.28 19.43 -9.63
N PHE A 46 -25.45 18.81 -9.82
CA PHE A 46 -25.56 17.35 -9.87
C PHE A 46 -24.97 16.75 -11.17
N LEU A 47 -25.14 17.41 -12.31
CA LEU A 47 -24.53 16.98 -13.58
C LEU A 47 -23.00 17.06 -13.53
N SER A 48 -22.44 18.16 -13.03
CA SER A 48 -20.98 18.27 -12.86
C SER A 48 -20.44 17.35 -11.75
N TYR A 49 -21.24 17.00 -10.74
CA TYR A 49 -20.89 15.93 -9.80
C TYR A 49 -20.83 14.56 -10.49
N GLU A 50 -21.81 14.22 -11.33
CA GLU A 50 -21.87 12.93 -12.03
C GLU A 50 -20.79 12.82 -13.13
N GLU A 51 -20.46 13.94 -13.79
CA GLU A 51 -19.31 14.09 -14.68
C GLU A 51 -17.99 13.83 -13.93
N TRP A 52 -17.70 14.59 -12.87
CA TRP A 52 -16.51 14.39 -12.03
C TRP A 52 -16.43 12.97 -11.47
N GLN A 53 -17.53 12.43 -10.92
CA GLN A 53 -17.59 11.09 -10.35
C GLN A 53 -17.26 10.03 -11.41
N SER A 54 -17.71 10.23 -12.66
CA SER A 54 -17.38 9.36 -13.79
C SER A 54 -15.87 9.39 -14.10
N HIS A 55 -15.26 10.57 -14.24
CA HIS A 55 -13.80 10.70 -14.47
C HIS A 55 -12.98 10.13 -13.31
N TYR A 56 -13.33 10.47 -12.07
CA TYR A 56 -12.67 10.00 -10.85
C TYR A 56 -12.74 8.46 -10.71
N ARG A 57 -13.91 7.86 -10.91
CA ARG A 57 -14.06 6.38 -10.88
C ARG A 57 -13.34 5.73 -12.06
N ASN A 58 -13.34 6.36 -13.24
CA ASN A 58 -12.62 5.88 -14.43
C ASN A 58 -11.11 5.80 -14.17
N LEU A 59 -10.48 6.80 -13.56
CA LEU A 59 -9.08 6.75 -13.13
C LEU A 59 -8.77 5.49 -12.30
N GLY A 60 -9.63 5.19 -11.34
CA GLY A 60 -9.53 3.98 -10.54
C GLY A 60 -9.64 2.67 -11.33
N THR A 61 -10.50 2.62 -12.36
CA THR A 61 -10.61 1.44 -13.23
C THR A 61 -9.50 1.33 -14.27
N GLN A 62 -8.93 2.44 -14.75
CA GLN A 62 -7.85 2.45 -15.75
C GLN A 62 -6.52 1.96 -15.15
N LEU A 63 -6.29 2.22 -13.86
CA LEU A 63 -5.13 1.71 -13.12
C LEU A 63 -5.26 0.23 -12.72
N ARG A 64 -6.39 -0.42 -13.03
CA ARG A 64 -6.65 -1.86 -12.82
C ARG A 64 -6.72 -2.61 -14.15
N PHE A 65 -5.58 -3.01 -14.71
CA PHE A 65 -5.57 -4.04 -15.75
C PHE A 65 -4.81 -5.31 -15.36
N ARG A 66 -5.58 -6.41 -15.34
CA ARG A 66 -5.17 -7.81 -15.50
C ARG A 66 -4.64 -8.61 -14.29
N LYS A 67 -5.57 -8.95 -13.39
CA LYS A 67 -5.83 -10.37 -13.07
C LYS A 67 -7.30 -10.69 -13.31
N GLU A 68 -7.57 -11.78 -14.02
CA GLU A 68 -8.92 -12.26 -14.26
C GLU A 68 -9.43 -13.06 -13.05
N TYR A 69 -10.42 -12.52 -12.35
CA TYR A 69 -11.34 -13.29 -11.51
C TYR A 69 -12.77 -13.00 -11.96
N PRO A 70 -13.62 -14.01 -12.19
CA PRO A 70 -14.97 -13.79 -12.68
C PRO A 70 -15.89 -13.25 -11.58
N THR A 71 -16.54 -12.13 -11.89
CA THR A 71 -17.82 -11.66 -11.32
C THR A 71 -17.96 -11.61 -9.78
N LEU A 72 -17.44 -10.54 -9.18
CA LEU A 72 -18.12 -9.78 -8.11
C LEU A 72 -17.46 -8.39 -8.01
N GLY A 73 -18.23 -7.37 -7.61
CA GLY A 73 -17.77 -5.97 -7.65
C GLY A 73 -16.64 -5.69 -6.66
N THR A 74 -15.42 -5.44 -7.17
CA THR A 74 -14.25 -5.12 -6.35
C THR A 74 -14.16 -3.61 -6.13
N CYS A 75 -14.18 -3.14 -4.87
CA CYS A 75 -14.46 -1.72 -4.60
C CYS A 75 -13.25 -0.83 -4.22
N ARG A 76 -12.16 -1.35 -3.62
CA ARG A 76 -10.94 -0.54 -3.32
C ARG A 76 -9.96 -0.59 -4.50
N LEU A 77 -9.40 0.55 -4.90
CA LEU A 77 -8.60 0.66 -6.12
C LEU A 77 -7.19 0.05 -5.93
N GLU A 78 -6.80 -0.85 -6.84
CA GLU A 78 -5.52 -1.58 -6.84
C GLU A 78 -4.73 -1.13 -8.07
N VAL A 79 -3.53 -0.57 -7.89
CA VAL A 79 -2.72 -0.01 -8.98
C VAL A 79 -1.78 -1.07 -9.55
N VAL A 80 -1.99 -1.45 -10.80
CA VAL A 80 -1.13 -2.39 -11.55
C VAL A 80 -0.64 -1.72 -12.83
N LEU A 81 0.66 -1.39 -12.86
CA LEU A 81 1.32 -0.78 -14.02
C LEU A 81 1.72 -1.87 -15.05
N GLU A 82 1.08 -1.88 -16.21
CA GLU A 82 1.56 -2.52 -17.46
C GLU A 82 1.50 -1.50 -18.64
N ASP A 83 2.37 -1.70 -19.63
CA ASP A 83 2.48 -0.99 -20.93
C ASP A 83 2.48 0.56 -20.89
N GLU A 84 3.61 1.08 -20.40
CA GLU A 84 3.75 2.41 -19.78
C GLU A 84 4.17 3.54 -20.77
N LEU A 85 3.44 3.72 -21.88
CA LEU A 85 3.69 4.83 -22.84
C LEU A 85 2.40 5.50 -23.35
N THR A 86 1.53 4.79 -24.08
CA THR A 86 0.19 5.32 -24.41
C THR A 86 -0.65 5.51 -23.16
N VAL A 87 -0.54 4.59 -22.20
CA VAL A 87 -1.19 4.71 -20.87
C VAL A 87 -0.69 5.95 -20.11
N ILE A 88 0.53 6.46 -20.35
CA ILE A 88 0.96 7.72 -19.72
C ILE A 88 0.21 8.92 -20.32
N GLU A 89 0.07 9.01 -21.65
CA GLU A 89 -0.69 10.09 -22.30
C GLU A 89 -2.17 10.02 -21.91
N ASP A 90 -2.78 8.83 -22.00
CA ASP A 90 -4.19 8.62 -21.66
C ASP A 90 -4.46 8.82 -20.16
N VAL A 91 -3.59 8.38 -19.23
CA VAL A 91 -3.77 8.67 -17.79
C VAL A 91 -3.51 10.13 -17.47
N LYS A 92 -2.47 10.78 -18.01
CA LYS A 92 -2.26 12.24 -17.82
C LYS A 92 -3.48 13.03 -18.33
N LYS A 93 -4.08 12.61 -19.46
CA LYS A 93 -5.31 13.17 -20.01
C LYS A 93 -6.52 12.90 -19.10
N ASN A 94 -6.75 11.66 -18.67
CA ASN A 94 -7.87 11.30 -17.79
C ASN A 94 -7.78 12.03 -16.43
N VAL A 95 -6.56 12.20 -15.89
CA VAL A 95 -6.32 12.98 -14.66
C VAL A 95 -6.65 14.44 -14.90
N LYS A 96 -6.22 15.01 -16.04
CA LYS A 96 -6.55 16.37 -16.41
C LYS A 96 -8.06 16.57 -16.59
N GLU A 97 -8.75 15.67 -17.28
CA GLU A 97 -10.23 15.71 -17.44
C GLU A 97 -10.93 15.57 -16.07
N CYS A 98 -10.39 14.77 -15.14
CA CYS A 98 -10.88 14.67 -13.77
C CYS A 98 -10.66 15.97 -12.97
N GLN A 99 -9.57 16.70 -13.20
CA GLN A 99 -9.34 18.02 -12.60
C GLN A 99 -10.27 19.07 -13.21
N GLU A 100 -10.39 19.13 -14.54
CA GLU A 100 -11.25 20.11 -15.23
C GLU A 100 -12.73 19.92 -14.85
N SER A 101 -13.20 18.68 -14.72
CA SER A 101 -14.55 18.38 -14.18
C SER A 101 -14.68 18.64 -12.67
N PHE A 102 -13.60 18.48 -11.89
CA PHE A 102 -13.62 18.86 -10.46
C PHE A 102 -13.70 20.39 -10.26
N GLU A 103 -12.96 21.18 -11.03
CA GLU A 103 -13.06 22.64 -11.01
C GLU A 103 -14.43 23.12 -11.52
N ASN A 104 -15.02 22.44 -12.53
CA ASN A 104 -16.39 22.66 -12.97
C ASN A 104 -17.39 22.45 -11.82
N LEU A 105 -17.26 21.33 -11.07
CA LEU A 105 -18.07 21.06 -9.88
C LEU A 105 -17.87 22.12 -8.78
N LYS A 106 -16.62 22.53 -8.49
CA LYS A 106 -16.32 23.59 -7.51
C LYS A 106 -16.97 24.91 -7.92
N LEU A 107 -16.85 25.29 -9.20
CA LEU A 107 -17.45 26.50 -9.77
C LEU A 107 -18.98 26.48 -9.65
N ASN A 108 -19.63 25.40 -10.10
CA ASN A 108 -21.09 25.29 -10.09
C ASN A 108 -21.66 25.26 -8.67
N LEU A 109 -21.01 24.55 -7.73
CA LEU A 109 -21.38 24.56 -6.32
C LEU A 109 -21.27 25.97 -5.72
N ASN A 110 -20.18 26.70 -6.00
CA ASN A 110 -20.00 28.07 -5.52
C ASN A 110 -20.99 29.05 -6.16
N ASN A 111 -21.28 28.92 -7.46
CA ASN A 111 -22.29 29.74 -8.15
C ASN A 111 -23.68 29.54 -7.53
N TRP A 112 -24.06 28.28 -7.28
CA TRP A 112 -25.32 27.92 -6.63
C TRP A 112 -25.44 28.54 -5.23
N LEU A 113 -24.40 28.42 -4.41
CA LEU A 113 -24.33 28.97 -3.05
C LEU A 113 -24.09 30.49 -2.99
N ASN A 114 -23.88 31.16 -4.13
CA ASN A 114 -23.85 32.62 -4.25
C ASN A 114 -25.15 33.21 -4.87
N SER A 115 -26.18 32.40 -5.08
CA SER A 115 -27.47 32.85 -5.60
C SER A 115 -28.23 33.78 -4.62
N ASP A 116 -29.01 34.73 -5.15
CA ASP A 116 -29.67 35.79 -4.38
C ASP A 116 -30.52 35.30 -3.19
N GLY A 117 -31.19 34.14 -3.34
CA GLY A 117 -32.00 33.54 -2.30
C GLY A 117 -31.21 32.94 -1.14
N PHE A 118 -29.90 32.73 -1.30
CA PHE A 118 -28.96 32.29 -0.26
C PHE A 118 -28.18 33.45 0.36
N SER A 119 -28.10 34.61 -0.28
CA SER A 119 -27.42 35.81 0.25
C SER A 119 -27.75 36.18 1.71
N PRO A 120 -29.00 36.05 2.21
CA PRO A 120 -29.32 36.28 3.63
C PRO A 120 -28.61 35.31 4.59
N ILE A 121 -28.41 34.06 4.16
CA ILE A 121 -27.69 33.02 4.91
C ILE A 121 -26.19 33.35 4.95
N LYS A 122 -25.61 33.67 3.78
CA LYS A 122 -24.18 34.04 3.66
C LYS A 122 -23.84 35.30 4.48
N TRP A 123 -24.68 36.33 4.43
CA TRP A 123 -24.50 37.56 5.21
C TRP A 123 -24.57 37.32 6.73
N LYS A 124 -25.50 36.48 7.19
CA LYS A 124 -25.63 36.09 8.61
C LYS A 124 -24.40 35.34 9.12
N LEU A 125 -23.88 34.38 8.34
CA LEU A 125 -22.64 33.66 8.67
C LEU A 125 -21.45 34.62 8.83
N LEU A 126 -21.27 35.53 7.85
CA LEU A 126 -20.19 36.52 7.84
C LEU A 126 -20.30 37.57 8.96
N SER A 127 -21.47 37.75 9.58
CA SER A 127 -21.70 38.75 10.63
C SER A 127 -21.56 38.24 12.07
N GLU A 128 -21.60 36.91 12.30
CA GLU A 128 -21.64 36.33 13.66
C GLU A 128 -20.55 35.29 13.97
N LEU A 129 -19.74 34.92 12.97
CA LEU A 129 -18.62 33.99 13.11
C LEU A 129 -17.27 34.73 13.02
N ASN A 130 -16.30 34.33 13.84
CA ASN A 130 -14.93 34.83 13.75
C ASN A 130 -14.06 33.87 12.90
N LYS A 131 -13.09 34.41 12.15
CA LYS A 131 -12.12 33.59 11.39
C LYS A 131 -11.19 32.74 12.29
N GLN A 132 -11.19 33.00 13.60
CA GLN A 132 -10.50 32.23 14.66
C GLN A 132 -11.47 31.38 15.52
N ASP A 133 -12.69 31.13 15.05
CA ASP A 133 -13.62 30.17 15.67
C ASP A 133 -13.45 28.77 15.05
N GLU A 134 -13.39 27.73 15.89
CA GLU A 134 -13.54 26.33 15.49
C GLU A 134 -15.01 26.12 15.11
N ILE A 135 -15.31 25.98 13.82
CA ILE A 135 -16.68 26.02 13.27
C ILE A 135 -17.07 24.64 12.73
N ARG A 136 -18.02 24.00 13.41
CA ARG A 136 -18.65 22.76 12.98
C ARG A 136 -19.81 23.09 12.05
N PHE A 137 -19.63 22.89 10.76
CA PHE A 137 -20.63 23.23 9.75
C PHE A 137 -21.41 21.97 9.33
N ILE A 138 -22.58 21.76 9.92
CA ILE A 138 -23.35 20.53 9.80
C ILE A 138 -24.47 20.72 8.77
N ILE A 139 -24.38 20.00 7.65
CA ILE A 139 -25.39 19.96 6.60
C ILE A 139 -26.43 18.90 6.95
N CYS A 140 -27.66 19.34 7.23
CA CYS A 140 -28.76 18.46 7.63
C CYS A 140 -29.74 18.27 6.48
N THR A 141 -29.88 17.04 5.96
CA THR A 141 -30.77 16.77 4.82
C THR A 141 -31.05 15.29 4.64
N GLU A 142 -32.26 14.94 4.18
CA GLU A 142 -32.57 13.56 3.77
C GLU A 142 -32.26 13.27 2.29
N ASN A 143 -31.87 14.28 1.50
CA ASN A 143 -31.53 14.06 0.10
C ASN A 143 -30.12 13.45 -0.06
N HIS A 144 -30.06 12.19 -0.50
CA HIS A 144 -28.80 11.44 -0.67
C HIS A 144 -27.84 12.07 -1.71
N ARG A 145 -28.32 12.85 -2.69
CA ARG A 145 -27.46 13.56 -3.65
C ARG A 145 -26.82 14.80 -3.01
N LEU A 146 -27.53 15.52 -2.15
CA LEU A 146 -26.97 16.63 -1.35
C LEU A 146 -25.96 16.13 -0.30
N ARG A 147 -26.18 14.98 0.34
CA ARG A 147 -25.21 14.35 1.26
C ARG A 147 -23.86 14.00 0.59
N LYS A 148 -23.85 13.81 -0.75
CA LYS A 148 -22.64 13.50 -1.53
C LYS A 148 -21.77 14.71 -1.88
N LEU A 149 -22.33 15.93 -1.92
CA LEU A 149 -21.63 17.10 -2.46
C LEU A 149 -20.35 17.42 -1.64
N PRO A 150 -19.30 17.98 -2.29
CA PRO A 150 -18.03 18.33 -1.65
C PRO A 150 -18.14 19.66 -0.89
N TRP A 151 -19.03 19.76 0.10
CA TRP A 151 -19.38 21.01 0.80
C TRP A 151 -18.17 21.86 1.25
N ASP A 152 -17.08 21.19 1.63
CA ASP A 152 -15.81 21.81 2.03
C ASP A 152 -15.13 22.68 0.96
N VAL A 153 -15.50 22.57 -0.34
CA VAL A 153 -14.95 23.41 -1.43
C VAL A 153 -15.73 24.71 -1.68
N TRP A 154 -16.75 24.99 -0.87
CA TRP A 154 -17.40 26.29 -0.85
C TRP A 154 -16.45 27.35 -0.24
N GLY A 155 -16.26 28.49 -0.91
CA GLY A 155 -15.27 29.52 -0.53
C GLY A 155 -15.43 30.10 0.89
N PHE A 156 -16.54 29.84 1.57
CA PHE A 156 -16.67 30.05 3.02
C PHE A 156 -15.57 29.34 3.82
N PHE A 157 -15.20 28.11 3.47
CA PHE A 157 -14.16 27.35 4.17
C PHE A 157 -12.73 27.84 3.89
N GLU A 158 -12.53 28.57 2.79
CA GLU A 158 -11.31 29.35 2.51
C GLU A 158 -11.27 30.64 3.34
N GLU A 159 -12.43 31.26 3.58
CA GLU A 159 -12.56 32.43 4.44
C GLU A 159 -12.44 32.15 5.94
N PHE A 160 -12.78 30.94 6.39
CA PHE A 160 -12.80 30.51 7.79
C PHE A 160 -11.89 29.27 7.98
N PRO A 161 -10.58 29.45 8.25
CA PRO A 161 -9.59 28.36 8.24
C PRO A 161 -9.66 27.38 9.44
N GLN A 162 -10.68 27.49 10.28
CA GLN A 162 -11.02 26.48 11.30
C GLN A 162 -12.48 25.96 11.16
N ALA A 163 -13.13 26.26 10.03
CA ALA A 163 -14.40 25.64 9.64
C ALA A 163 -14.16 24.31 8.92
N VAL A 164 -15.04 23.34 9.16
CA VAL A 164 -15.01 21.99 8.57
C VAL A 164 -16.45 21.48 8.39
N ALA A 165 -16.76 20.86 7.24
CA ALA A 165 -18.11 20.38 6.96
C ALA A 165 -18.36 18.94 7.48
N ALA A 166 -19.58 18.71 7.95
CA ALA A 166 -20.11 17.42 8.35
C ALA A 166 -21.54 17.23 7.80
N ILE A 167 -22.03 15.99 7.76
CA ILE A 167 -23.39 15.63 7.37
C ILE A 167 -24.18 15.18 8.62
N GLY A 168 -25.49 15.41 8.65
CA GLY A 168 -26.37 14.87 9.69
C GLY A 168 -27.84 14.75 9.27
N PRO A 169 -28.68 14.16 10.14
CA PRO A 169 -30.14 14.12 9.98
C PRO A 169 -30.78 15.50 10.18
N LEU A 170 -31.99 15.69 9.66
CA LEU A 170 -32.85 16.82 10.07
C LEU A 170 -33.32 16.69 11.54
N GLU A 171 -33.56 15.46 12.03
CA GLU A 171 -34.02 15.23 13.39
C GLU A 171 -32.89 15.24 14.43
N HIS A 172 -33.14 15.95 15.53
CA HIS A 172 -32.17 16.16 16.61
C HIS A 172 -32.29 15.05 17.67
N GLY A 173 -31.53 13.97 17.50
CA GLY A 173 -31.34 12.96 18.53
C GLY A 173 -30.64 13.53 19.77
N SER A 174 -30.98 13.00 20.96
CA SER A 174 -30.27 13.33 22.20
C SER A 174 -28.92 12.59 22.23
N PRO A 175 -27.76 13.28 22.27
CA PRO A 175 -26.47 12.63 22.24
C PRO A 175 -26.20 11.82 23.52
N ILE A 176 -25.60 10.64 23.37
CA ILE A 176 -25.06 9.88 24.50
C ILE A 176 -23.65 10.40 24.76
N SER A 177 -23.46 11.16 25.84
CA SER A 177 -22.14 11.69 26.22
C SER A 177 -21.12 10.56 26.47
N PRO A 178 -19.82 10.77 26.17
CA PRO A 178 -18.78 9.82 26.53
C PRO A 178 -18.74 9.59 28.04
N THR A 179 -18.48 8.34 28.44
CA THR A 179 -18.20 7.97 29.83
C THR A 179 -16.69 7.75 29.98
N PRO A 180 -15.95 8.63 30.69
CA PRO A 180 -14.49 8.53 30.79
C PRO A 180 -14.02 7.21 31.39
N LYS A 181 -12.96 6.64 30.81
CA LYS A 181 -12.33 5.36 31.16
C LYS A 181 -10.83 5.55 31.44
N LYS A 182 -10.13 4.50 31.88
CA LYS A 182 -8.68 4.57 32.13
C LYS A 182 -7.80 4.39 30.89
N GLN A 183 -8.39 3.97 29.78
CA GLN A 183 -7.70 3.58 28.53
C GLN A 183 -8.75 3.59 27.41
N VAL A 184 -8.40 4.02 26.20
CA VAL A 184 -9.32 4.07 25.06
C VAL A 184 -9.45 2.68 24.43
N LYS A 185 -10.66 2.08 24.41
CA LYS A 185 -10.87 0.77 23.80
C LYS A 185 -11.28 0.85 22.33
N ILE A 186 -10.45 0.31 21.44
CA ILE A 186 -10.71 0.23 20.01
C ILE A 186 -10.98 -1.23 19.62
N LEU A 187 -12.11 -1.47 18.94
CA LEU A 187 -12.33 -2.71 18.19
C LEU A 187 -12.05 -2.44 16.72
N ALA A 188 -11.03 -3.11 16.17
CA ALA A 188 -10.67 -3.05 14.77
C ALA A 188 -11.16 -4.31 14.05
N ILE A 189 -11.99 -4.13 13.02
CA ILE A 189 -12.51 -5.21 12.18
C ILE A 189 -11.85 -5.08 10.81
N LEU A 190 -10.97 -6.03 10.50
CA LEU A 190 -10.27 -6.13 9.22
C LEU A 190 -11.01 -7.17 8.38
N GLY A 191 -11.80 -6.69 7.41
CA GLY A 191 -12.63 -7.50 6.54
C GLY A 191 -11.87 -8.16 5.39
N ASP A 192 -12.61 -8.53 4.33
CA ASP A 192 -12.10 -9.15 3.11
C ASP A 192 -10.87 -8.41 2.55
N SER A 193 -9.70 -9.08 2.65
CA SER A 193 -8.38 -8.53 2.33
C SER A 193 -8.00 -8.58 0.84
N ARG A 194 -8.89 -9.04 -0.04
CA ARG A 194 -8.57 -9.25 -1.47
C ARG A 194 -8.24 -7.94 -2.19
N GLY A 195 -6.97 -7.76 -2.54
CA GLY A 195 -6.46 -6.60 -3.29
C GLY A 195 -6.24 -5.35 -2.45
N ILE A 196 -6.15 -5.48 -1.12
CA ILE A 196 -6.04 -4.37 -0.16
C ILE A 196 -5.09 -4.74 0.99
N ASP A 197 -4.31 -3.79 1.53
CA ASP A 197 -3.43 -4.04 2.69
C ASP A 197 -4.09 -3.62 4.01
N THR A 198 -4.97 -4.49 4.52
CA THR A 198 -5.57 -4.33 5.87
C THR A 198 -4.58 -4.53 7.01
N LYS A 199 -3.44 -5.20 6.76
CA LYS A 199 -2.36 -5.33 7.76
C LYS A 199 -1.69 -3.97 7.98
N ARG A 200 -1.59 -3.12 6.97
CA ARG A 200 -1.14 -1.73 7.17
C ARG A 200 -2.11 -0.94 8.04
N ASP A 201 -3.42 -1.06 7.82
CA ASP A 201 -4.45 -0.49 8.72
C ASP A 201 -4.25 -0.99 10.18
N GLU A 202 -3.92 -2.28 10.38
CA GLU A 202 -3.57 -2.87 11.70
C GLU A 202 -2.35 -2.20 12.36
N GLU A 203 -1.26 -2.02 11.61
CA GLU A 203 -0.02 -1.39 12.07
C GLU A 203 -0.21 0.09 12.43
N LEU A 204 -1.11 0.81 11.75
CA LEU A 204 -1.45 2.19 12.07
C LEU A 204 -2.13 2.28 13.45
N LEU A 205 -3.10 1.40 13.70
CA LEU A 205 -3.88 1.37 14.94
C LEU A 205 -3.05 0.91 16.14
N LYS A 206 -2.26 -0.18 16.01
CA LYS A 206 -1.47 -0.73 17.13
C LYS A 206 -0.43 0.24 17.71
N ARG A 207 0.01 1.26 16.97
CA ARG A 207 0.89 2.30 17.53
C ARG A 207 0.23 3.11 18.66
N LEU A 208 -1.10 3.23 18.66
CA LEU A 208 -1.87 3.94 19.69
C LEU A 208 -1.76 3.30 21.09
N GLU A 209 -1.47 2.00 21.16
CA GLU A 209 -1.24 1.30 22.42
C GLU A 209 0.02 1.82 23.14
N VAL A 210 1.00 2.30 22.37
CA VAL A 210 2.26 2.89 22.87
C VAL A 210 2.16 4.42 22.96
N SER A 211 1.57 5.08 21.95
CA SER A 211 1.59 6.55 21.85
C SER A 211 0.43 7.27 22.55
N ALA A 212 -0.70 6.60 22.80
CA ALA A 212 -1.97 7.28 23.08
C ALA A 212 -2.82 6.66 24.20
N GLN A 213 -2.30 5.68 24.95
CA GLN A 213 -3.06 4.96 25.99
C GLN A 213 -4.33 4.28 25.42
N ALA A 214 -4.21 3.65 24.24
CA ALA A 214 -5.26 2.80 23.68
C ALA A 214 -5.09 1.32 24.07
N SER A 215 -6.13 0.53 23.85
CA SER A 215 -6.11 -0.94 23.74
C SER A 215 -6.83 -1.33 22.45
N VAL A 216 -6.16 -2.06 21.56
CA VAL A 216 -6.65 -2.36 20.20
C VAL A 216 -6.92 -3.85 20.06
N ARG A 217 -8.20 -4.25 20.15
CA ARG A 217 -8.61 -5.61 19.81
C ARG A 217 -8.85 -5.70 18.31
N VAL A 218 -8.09 -6.56 17.63
CA VAL A 218 -8.21 -6.79 16.18
C VAL A 218 -8.98 -8.09 15.92
N LEU A 219 -9.94 -8.06 15.01
CA LEU A 219 -10.60 -9.22 14.41
C LEU A 219 -10.24 -9.24 12.91
N VAL A 220 -9.61 -10.32 12.44
CA VAL A 220 -9.09 -10.45 11.06
C VAL A 220 -9.89 -11.50 10.30
N GLU A 221 -10.52 -11.08 9.20
CA GLU A 221 -11.54 -11.83 8.45
C GLU A 221 -12.53 -12.63 9.35
N PRO A 222 -13.14 -11.99 10.36
CA PRO A 222 -14.00 -12.68 11.32
C PRO A 222 -15.27 -13.26 10.69
N LYS A 223 -15.80 -14.30 11.33
CA LYS A 223 -17.14 -14.84 11.07
C LYS A 223 -18.19 -14.07 11.86
N ARG A 224 -19.44 -14.09 11.38
CA ARG A 224 -20.60 -13.40 11.99
C ARG A 224 -20.74 -13.56 13.51
N HIS A 225 -20.35 -14.70 14.10
CA HIS A 225 -20.48 -14.93 15.55
C HIS A 225 -19.42 -14.18 16.38
N GLU A 226 -18.27 -13.84 15.82
CA GLU A 226 -17.20 -13.13 16.54
C GLU A 226 -17.55 -11.66 16.84
N PHE A 227 -18.57 -11.13 16.16
CA PHE A 227 -19.21 -9.85 16.46
C PHE A 227 -19.89 -9.83 17.85
N GLU A 228 -20.01 -10.96 18.56
CA GLU A 228 -20.41 -10.98 19.97
C GLU A 228 -19.46 -10.14 20.86
N ALA A 229 -18.22 -9.91 20.43
CA ALA A 229 -17.28 -9.00 21.10
C ALA A 229 -17.84 -7.56 21.28
N LEU A 230 -18.67 -7.07 20.33
CA LEU A 230 -19.37 -5.78 20.44
C LEU A 230 -20.49 -5.79 21.50
N TRP A 231 -21.01 -6.97 21.84
CA TRP A 231 -22.08 -7.13 22.84
C TRP A 231 -21.52 -7.28 24.26
N GLN A 232 -20.47 -8.09 24.41
CA GLN A 232 -19.88 -8.49 25.68
C GLN A 232 -19.03 -7.38 26.33
N GLU A 233 -18.29 -6.60 25.53
CA GLU A 233 -17.39 -5.56 26.03
C GLU A 233 -17.96 -4.13 25.86
N SER A 234 -17.33 -3.17 26.54
CA SER A 234 -17.47 -1.75 26.25
C SER A 234 -16.36 -1.31 25.30
N TRP A 235 -16.75 -0.60 24.24
CA TRP A 235 -15.86 -0.02 23.23
C TRP A 235 -16.00 1.49 23.24
N ASP A 236 -15.00 2.20 22.74
CA ASP A 236 -14.97 3.66 22.60
C ASP A 236 -14.96 4.06 21.12
N ILE A 237 -14.16 3.34 20.34
CA ILE A 237 -14.04 3.47 18.89
C ILE A 237 -14.27 2.11 18.23
N LEU A 238 -15.08 2.09 17.18
CA LEU A 238 -15.21 0.98 16.24
C LEU A 238 -14.50 1.35 14.94
N PHE A 239 -13.56 0.52 14.49
CA PHE A 239 -12.87 0.69 13.22
C PHE A 239 -13.20 -0.46 12.27
N PHE A 240 -13.43 -0.15 11.00
CA PHE A 240 -13.54 -1.12 9.91
C PHE A 240 -12.63 -0.74 8.74
N ALA A 241 -11.83 -1.69 8.24
CA ALA A 241 -11.18 -1.62 6.95
C ALA A 241 -11.46 -2.90 6.16
N GLY A 242 -11.80 -2.74 4.88
CA GLY A 242 -12.28 -3.84 4.03
C GLY A 242 -13.07 -3.32 2.84
N HIS A 243 -13.55 -4.23 1.98
CA HIS A 243 -14.53 -3.86 0.96
C HIS A 243 -15.88 -3.51 1.61
N SER A 244 -16.57 -2.52 1.04
CA SER A 244 -17.94 -2.15 1.37
C SER A 244 -18.70 -1.73 0.11
N SER A 245 -20.03 -1.75 0.17
CA SER A 245 -20.92 -1.36 -0.93
C SER A 245 -22.30 -0.94 -0.41
N THR A 246 -22.83 0.21 -0.83
CA THR A 246 -24.22 0.59 -0.61
C THR A 246 -25.10 0.05 -1.75
N GLN A 247 -26.36 -0.28 -1.46
CA GLN A 247 -27.34 -0.63 -2.50
C GLN A 247 -27.76 0.60 -3.31
N THR A 248 -28.51 0.38 -4.40
CA THR A 248 -29.05 1.45 -5.26
C THR A 248 -30.11 2.32 -4.58
N ASP A 249 -30.50 2.01 -3.34
CA ASP A 249 -31.35 2.86 -2.49
C ASP A 249 -30.57 4.06 -1.89
N GLY A 250 -29.25 3.92 -1.70
CA GLY A 250 -28.44 4.85 -0.91
C GLY A 250 -28.57 4.66 0.62
N GLU A 251 -29.43 3.75 1.07
CA GLU A 251 -29.84 3.56 2.47
C GLU A 251 -29.32 2.26 3.09
N THR A 252 -28.88 1.29 2.28
CA THR A 252 -28.47 -0.04 2.76
C THR A 252 -27.00 -0.33 2.46
N GLY A 253 -26.14 -0.09 3.46
CA GLY A 253 -24.72 -0.42 3.41
C GLY A 253 -24.43 -1.89 3.70
N PHE A 254 -23.45 -2.46 3.02
CA PHE A 254 -22.85 -3.77 3.33
C PHE A 254 -21.35 -3.63 3.60
N ILE A 255 -20.85 -4.35 4.61
CA ILE A 255 -19.43 -4.62 4.85
C ILE A 255 -19.09 -6.07 4.54
N TYR A 256 -17.97 -6.31 3.87
CA TYR A 256 -17.46 -7.65 3.56
C TYR A 256 -16.52 -8.07 4.68
N ILE A 257 -17.03 -8.87 5.62
CA ILE A 257 -16.35 -9.18 6.89
C ILE A 257 -15.29 -10.27 6.73
N ASN A 258 -15.37 -11.06 5.67
CA ASN A 258 -14.33 -11.98 5.21
C ASN A 258 -14.57 -12.30 3.71
N THR A 259 -13.70 -13.10 3.10
CA THR A 259 -13.82 -13.51 1.69
C THR A 259 -15.15 -14.20 1.29
N GLN A 260 -15.99 -14.64 2.25
CA GLN A 260 -17.21 -15.43 2.04
C GLN A 260 -18.50 -14.76 2.57
N GLU A 261 -18.41 -14.03 3.69
CA GLU A 261 -19.55 -13.40 4.37
C GLU A 261 -19.54 -11.87 4.20
N LYS A 262 -20.71 -11.30 3.89
CA LYS A 262 -20.99 -9.86 4.01
C LYS A 262 -22.19 -9.63 4.93
N LEU A 263 -22.20 -8.52 5.66
CA LEU A 263 -23.26 -8.12 6.59
C LEU A 263 -23.73 -6.69 6.32
N SER A 264 -25.01 -6.42 6.51
CA SER A 264 -25.53 -5.06 6.69
C SER A 264 -25.44 -4.63 8.17
N LEU A 265 -25.45 -3.32 8.46
CA LEU A 265 -25.55 -2.87 9.86
C LEU A 265 -26.98 -3.04 10.40
N LYS A 266 -28.00 -3.05 9.51
CA LYS A 266 -29.36 -3.53 9.82
C LYS A 266 -29.37 -4.92 10.46
N GLU A 267 -28.49 -5.83 10.04
CA GLU A 267 -28.32 -7.16 10.66
C GLU A 267 -27.56 -7.15 12.00
N LEU A 268 -26.71 -6.15 12.22
CA LEU A 268 -25.97 -5.93 13.47
C LEU A 268 -26.68 -4.98 14.43
N LYS A 269 -27.89 -4.50 14.08
CA LYS A 269 -28.68 -3.45 14.76
C LYS A 269 -28.74 -3.58 16.28
N ASN A 270 -29.02 -4.78 16.80
CA ASN A 270 -29.12 -4.99 18.25
C ASN A 270 -27.74 -4.97 18.92
N THR A 271 -26.73 -5.55 18.26
CA THR A 271 -25.33 -5.59 18.72
C THR A 271 -24.71 -4.20 18.75
N LEU A 272 -24.91 -3.40 17.70
CA LEU A 272 -24.44 -2.01 17.63
C LEU A 272 -25.18 -1.12 18.64
N LYS A 273 -26.49 -1.27 18.82
CA LYS A 273 -27.22 -0.59 19.91
C LYS A 273 -26.69 -0.98 21.30
N LYS A 274 -26.29 -2.24 21.51
CA LYS A 274 -25.66 -2.66 22.76
C LYS A 274 -24.27 -2.04 22.93
N ALA A 275 -23.45 -1.97 21.89
CA ALA A 275 -22.15 -1.30 21.92
C ALA A 275 -22.27 0.21 22.20
N ILE A 276 -23.20 0.91 21.55
CA ILE A 276 -23.50 2.33 21.78
C ILE A 276 -23.94 2.56 23.23
N ASN A 277 -24.87 1.75 23.75
CA ASN A 277 -25.29 1.79 25.15
C ASN A 277 -24.18 1.37 26.15
N ASN A 278 -23.13 0.67 25.68
CA ASN A 278 -21.92 0.36 26.46
C ASN A 278 -20.82 1.44 26.33
N GLY A 279 -21.07 2.53 25.59
CA GLY A 279 -20.18 3.69 25.48
C GLY A 279 -19.47 3.90 24.13
N LEU A 280 -19.84 3.19 23.05
CA LEU A 280 -19.27 3.43 21.71
C LEU A 280 -19.67 4.83 21.21
N GLN A 281 -18.68 5.69 20.94
CA GLN A 281 -18.89 7.09 20.54
C GLN A 281 -18.63 7.35 19.05
N LEU A 282 -17.56 6.74 18.53
CA LEU A 282 -17.05 6.99 17.18
C LEU A 282 -16.96 5.68 16.39
N ALA A 283 -17.45 5.68 15.15
CA ALA A 283 -17.13 4.61 14.20
C ALA A 283 -16.40 5.14 12.95
N ILE A 284 -15.33 4.48 12.55
CA ILE A 284 -14.49 4.85 11.40
C ILE A 284 -14.55 3.72 10.38
N PHE A 285 -15.14 3.98 9.21
CA PHE A 285 -15.24 3.02 8.11
C PHE A 285 -14.26 3.42 7.00
N ASN A 286 -13.04 2.91 7.09
CA ASN A 286 -11.96 3.11 6.12
C ASN A 286 -12.17 2.21 4.87
N SER A 287 -13.33 2.38 4.23
CA SER A 287 -13.89 1.47 3.23
C SER A 287 -14.53 2.23 2.06
N CYS A 288 -14.94 1.51 1.03
CA CYS A 288 -15.05 2.03 -0.34
C CYS A 288 -16.39 2.69 -0.67
N ASP A 289 -17.38 2.53 0.19
CA ASP A 289 -18.71 3.13 0.07
C ASP A 289 -19.28 3.20 1.49
N GLY A 290 -19.49 4.42 1.98
CA GLY A 290 -19.74 4.67 3.39
C GLY A 290 -20.96 5.53 3.71
N LEU A 291 -21.64 6.15 2.72
CA LEU A 291 -22.79 7.00 3.01
C LEU A 291 -24.04 6.20 3.43
N GLY A 292 -24.31 5.04 2.80
CA GLY A 292 -25.36 4.14 3.27
C GLY A 292 -25.03 3.49 4.62
N ILE A 293 -23.74 3.30 4.92
CA ILE A 293 -23.26 2.85 6.24
C ILE A 293 -23.52 3.95 7.28
N ALA A 294 -23.18 5.21 7.00
CA ALA A 294 -23.45 6.34 7.87
C ALA A 294 -24.96 6.50 8.15
N TYR A 295 -25.80 6.37 7.12
CA TYR A 295 -27.26 6.39 7.30
C TYR A 295 -27.75 5.24 8.20
N GLU A 296 -27.26 4.01 8.02
CA GLU A 296 -27.62 2.91 8.93
C GLU A 296 -27.12 3.16 10.38
N LEU A 297 -25.96 3.81 10.58
CA LEU A 297 -25.45 4.18 11.91
C LEU A 297 -26.24 5.32 12.58
N GLU A 298 -26.65 6.31 11.80
CA GLU A 298 -27.51 7.44 12.19
C GLU A 298 -28.86 6.93 12.71
N GLN A 299 -29.46 5.94 12.02
CA GLN A 299 -30.67 5.22 12.45
C GLN A 299 -30.47 4.35 13.72
N LEU A 300 -29.24 4.20 14.21
CA LEU A 300 -28.91 3.57 15.50
C LEU A 300 -28.55 4.59 16.59
N ASN A 301 -28.47 5.88 16.26
CA ASN A 301 -27.98 6.99 17.10
C ASN A 301 -26.53 6.79 17.57
N ILE A 302 -25.61 6.45 16.66
CA ILE A 302 -24.17 6.62 16.99
C ILE A 302 -23.87 8.13 17.12
N PRO A 303 -23.10 8.58 18.12
CA PRO A 303 -22.85 10.02 18.28
C PRO A 303 -22.14 10.67 17.08
N GLN A 304 -21.10 10.00 16.56
CA GLN A 304 -20.26 10.43 15.43
C GLN A 304 -19.76 9.23 14.61
N SER A 305 -19.51 9.45 13.33
CA SER A 305 -18.79 8.51 12.46
C SER A 305 -17.96 9.23 11.39
N ILE A 306 -16.94 8.55 10.86
CA ILE A 306 -16.15 8.97 9.69
C ILE A 306 -16.31 7.92 8.60
N VAL A 307 -16.69 8.37 7.40
CA VAL A 307 -16.96 7.51 6.23
C VAL A 307 -16.42 8.14 4.94
N MET A 308 -16.25 7.34 3.89
CA MET A 308 -15.88 7.84 2.56
C MET A 308 -17.15 8.11 1.71
N ARG A 309 -17.21 9.29 1.06
CA ARG A 309 -18.32 9.68 0.16
C ARG A 309 -18.34 8.89 -1.16
N GLU A 310 -17.17 8.46 -1.64
CA GLU A 310 -16.94 7.69 -2.88
C GLU A 310 -15.77 6.70 -2.66
N PRO A 311 -15.56 5.70 -3.55
CA PRO A 311 -14.45 4.76 -3.44
C PRO A 311 -13.07 5.41 -3.46
N VAL A 312 -12.22 5.04 -2.52
CA VAL A 312 -10.84 5.55 -2.38
C VAL A 312 -9.80 4.46 -2.69
N PRO A 313 -8.59 4.83 -3.16
CA PRO A 313 -7.44 3.93 -3.21
C PRO A 313 -7.05 3.37 -1.85
N ASP A 314 -6.41 2.19 -1.85
CA ASP A 314 -5.93 1.52 -0.63
C ASP A 314 -4.98 2.42 0.19
N GLN A 315 -3.95 2.92 -0.48
CA GLN A 315 -2.96 3.85 0.06
C GLN A 315 -3.57 5.19 0.55
N PHE A 316 -4.57 5.74 -0.16
CA PHE A 316 -5.21 6.99 0.26
C PHE A 316 -5.90 6.82 1.62
N ALA A 317 -6.66 5.74 1.78
CA ALA A 317 -7.34 5.42 3.02
C ALA A 317 -6.36 5.13 4.18
N GLN A 318 -5.23 4.47 3.91
CA GLN A 318 -4.18 4.25 4.91
C GLN A 318 -3.49 5.56 5.33
N GLU A 319 -3.16 6.44 4.39
CA GLU A 319 -2.51 7.72 4.70
C GLU A 319 -3.48 8.71 5.37
N PHE A 320 -4.76 8.70 4.99
CA PHE A 320 -5.81 9.40 5.75
C PHE A 320 -5.87 8.91 7.20
N LEU A 321 -5.97 7.60 7.41
CA LEU A 321 -5.99 7.02 8.76
C LEU A 321 -4.73 7.36 9.54
N ARG A 322 -3.55 7.34 8.90
CA ARG A 322 -2.27 7.70 9.51
C ARG A 322 -2.29 9.13 10.04
N TYR A 323 -2.63 10.11 9.19
CA TYR A 323 -2.66 11.51 9.62
C TYR A 323 -3.81 11.80 10.60
N PHE A 324 -5.00 11.23 10.37
CA PHE A 324 -6.13 11.42 11.30
C PHE A 324 -5.77 10.96 12.71
N LEU A 325 -5.15 9.78 12.86
CA LEU A 325 -4.70 9.28 14.15
C LEU A 325 -3.52 10.08 14.72
N GLU A 326 -2.62 10.59 13.89
CA GLU A 326 -1.50 11.47 14.26
C GLU A 326 -2.00 12.71 15.01
N TYR A 327 -3.07 13.36 14.53
CA TYR A 327 -3.65 14.54 15.19
C TYR A 327 -4.65 14.22 16.29
N PHE A 328 -5.59 13.30 16.04
CA PHE A 328 -6.69 13.02 16.96
C PHE A 328 -6.17 12.52 18.31
N SER A 329 -5.17 11.63 18.31
CA SER A 329 -4.56 11.11 19.53
C SER A 329 -3.73 12.14 20.33
N GLN A 330 -3.47 13.32 19.76
CA GLN A 330 -2.82 14.47 20.42
C GLN A 330 -3.83 15.52 20.95
N ASP A 331 -5.07 15.10 21.23
CA ASP A 331 -6.20 15.92 21.71
C ASP A 331 -6.73 16.99 20.75
N THR A 332 -6.33 16.93 19.47
CA THR A 332 -6.99 17.68 18.39
C THR A 332 -8.46 17.21 18.28
N SER A 333 -9.40 18.12 18.00
CA SER A 333 -10.81 17.75 17.86
C SER A 333 -11.04 16.87 16.63
N LEU A 334 -12.13 16.09 16.63
CA LEU A 334 -12.52 15.25 15.50
C LEU A 334 -12.54 16.04 14.17
N TYR A 335 -13.07 17.27 14.18
CA TYR A 335 -13.19 18.14 13.01
C TYR A 335 -11.82 18.60 12.50
N LEU A 336 -10.99 19.17 13.39
CA LEU A 336 -9.66 19.66 13.01
C LEU A 336 -8.71 18.50 12.65
N SER A 337 -8.84 17.34 13.29
CA SER A 337 -8.04 16.14 12.95
C SER A 337 -8.36 15.60 11.56
N VAL A 338 -9.65 15.65 11.15
CA VAL A 338 -10.04 15.32 9.77
C VAL A 338 -9.50 16.38 8.82
N ARG A 339 -9.59 17.68 9.14
CA ARG A 339 -9.06 18.77 8.30
C ARG A 339 -7.56 18.62 8.04
N GLU A 340 -6.75 18.55 9.08
CA GLU A 340 -5.29 18.41 8.98
C GLU A 340 -4.88 17.14 8.20
N ALA A 341 -5.65 16.06 8.33
CA ALA A 341 -5.45 14.85 7.54
C ALA A 341 -5.76 15.06 6.05
N ARG A 342 -6.86 15.76 5.70
CA ARG A 342 -7.18 16.11 4.31
C ARG A 342 -6.13 17.04 3.69
N GLU A 343 -5.72 18.08 4.41
CA GLU A 343 -4.72 19.06 3.94
C GLU A 343 -3.35 18.38 3.70
N LYS A 344 -2.88 17.51 4.62
CA LYS A 344 -1.64 16.75 4.40
C LYS A 344 -1.71 15.74 3.24
N LEU A 345 -2.89 15.23 2.86
CA LEU A 345 -3.06 14.37 1.68
C LEU A 345 -2.93 15.15 0.36
N GLN A 346 -3.37 16.41 0.36
CA GLN A 346 -3.15 17.35 -0.75
C GLN A 346 -1.66 17.68 -0.88
N ASP A 347 -1.08 18.29 0.16
CA ASP A 347 0.27 18.89 0.10
C ASP A 347 1.43 17.89 0.10
N LEU A 348 1.40 16.89 0.99
CA LEU A 348 2.59 16.07 1.30
C LEU A 348 2.65 14.74 0.55
N VAL A 349 1.49 14.16 0.25
CA VAL A 349 1.38 12.88 -0.47
C VAL A 349 1.01 13.10 -1.95
N ASN A 350 0.63 14.33 -2.32
CA ASN A 350 0.33 14.75 -3.69
C ASN A 350 -0.75 13.87 -4.38
N LEU A 351 -1.67 13.30 -3.59
CA LEU A 351 -2.62 12.30 -4.08
C LEU A 351 -3.74 12.91 -4.92
N ASP A 352 -4.13 14.16 -4.67
CA ASP A 352 -5.12 14.86 -5.50
C ASP A 352 -4.59 15.15 -6.92
N ASN A 353 -3.27 15.22 -7.13
CA ASN A 353 -2.68 15.26 -8.48
C ASN A 353 -2.72 13.91 -9.22
N ILE A 354 -3.14 12.83 -8.55
CA ILE A 354 -3.36 11.49 -9.14
C ILE A 354 -4.87 11.18 -9.20
N TYR A 355 -5.62 11.67 -8.22
CA TYR A 355 -7.07 11.49 -8.07
C TYR A 355 -7.72 12.83 -7.66
N PRO A 356 -8.00 13.74 -8.61
CA PRO A 356 -8.55 15.07 -8.31
C PRO A 356 -9.79 15.04 -7.42
N GLY A 357 -9.67 15.64 -6.23
CA GLY A 357 -10.73 15.65 -5.22
C GLY A 357 -10.78 14.44 -4.29
N ALA A 358 -9.81 13.53 -4.29
CA ALA A 358 -9.78 12.44 -3.31
C ALA A 358 -9.78 12.96 -1.87
N SER A 359 -9.03 14.03 -1.59
CA SER A 359 -8.88 14.66 -0.28
C SER A 359 -10.20 15.00 0.44
N TRP A 360 -11.28 15.35 -0.25
CA TRP A 360 -12.55 15.67 0.40
C TRP A 360 -13.46 14.45 0.65
N LEU A 361 -13.11 13.26 0.16
CA LEU A 361 -13.95 12.07 0.31
C LEU A 361 -14.17 11.59 1.75
N PRO A 362 -13.19 11.64 2.68
CA PRO A 362 -13.45 11.38 4.09
C PRO A 362 -14.37 12.48 4.67
N VAL A 363 -15.51 12.11 5.23
CA VAL A 363 -16.50 13.03 5.80
C VAL A 363 -16.95 12.59 7.19
N ILE A 364 -17.23 13.56 8.06
CA ILE A 364 -17.83 13.34 9.37
C ILE A 364 -19.36 13.27 9.19
N CYS A 365 -19.98 12.23 9.75
CA CYS A 365 -21.43 12.10 9.88
C CYS A 365 -21.81 12.10 11.37
N GLN A 366 -22.62 13.06 11.83
CA GLN A 366 -23.04 13.17 13.23
C GLN A 366 -24.42 13.83 13.41
N HIS A 367 -25.03 13.63 14.58
CA HIS A 367 -26.19 14.42 15.00
C HIS A 367 -25.76 15.86 15.34
N PRO A 368 -26.57 16.90 15.05
CA PRO A 368 -26.19 18.30 15.30
C PRO A 368 -25.83 18.63 16.75
N GLY A 369 -26.54 17.99 17.70
CA GLY A 369 -26.31 18.18 19.14
C GLY A 369 -25.03 17.54 19.68
N THR A 370 -24.34 16.65 18.94
CA THR A 370 -23.13 15.99 19.44
C THR A 370 -21.97 16.99 19.53
N VAL A 371 -21.38 17.11 20.72
CA VAL A 371 -20.15 17.89 21.00
C VAL A 371 -18.98 17.30 20.20
N PRO A 372 -18.02 18.09 19.67
CA PRO A 372 -16.86 17.56 18.98
C PRO A 372 -15.97 16.78 19.95
N LEU A 373 -15.83 15.48 19.70
CA LEU A 373 -15.02 14.58 20.48
C LEU A 373 -13.52 14.91 20.35
N ARG A 374 -12.80 14.85 21.47
CA ARG A 374 -11.34 14.87 21.58
C ARG A 374 -10.85 13.63 22.32
N TRP A 375 -9.59 13.26 22.14
CA TRP A 375 -9.04 12.02 22.70
C TRP A 375 -9.10 11.95 24.24
N ARG A 376 -8.89 13.08 24.94
CA ARG A 376 -9.01 13.12 26.41
C ARG A 376 -10.44 12.90 26.91
N ASP A 377 -11.47 13.08 26.09
CA ASP A 377 -12.86 12.91 26.53
C ASP A 377 -13.20 11.42 26.78
N PHE A 378 -12.39 10.50 26.23
CA PHE A 378 -12.39 9.08 26.58
C PHE A 378 -11.66 8.77 27.91
N LEU A 379 -10.84 9.70 28.44
CA LEU A 379 -9.89 9.43 29.52
C LEU A 379 -10.32 10.10 30.84
N VAL A 380 -10.22 9.37 31.95
CA VAL A 380 -10.40 9.92 33.30
C VAL A 380 -9.22 10.86 33.60
N THR A 381 -9.52 12.13 33.75
CA THR A 381 -8.56 13.10 34.31
C THR A 381 -8.57 12.99 35.84
N ASP A 382 -7.41 12.67 36.43
CA ASP A 382 -7.20 12.70 37.89
C ASP A 382 -7.17 14.15 38.40
N THR A 383 -8.33 14.81 38.36
CA THR A 383 -8.55 16.12 38.96
C THR A 383 -8.66 15.97 40.47
N ILE A 384 -7.52 16.17 41.15
CA ILE A 384 -7.51 16.55 42.56
C ILE A 384 -8.49 17.73 42.71
N LYS A 385 -9.47 17.59 43.59
CA LYS A 385 -10.44 18.67 43.88
C LYS A 385 -9.73 19.85 44.54
N SER A 386 -9.24 20.78 43.75
CA SER A 386 -8.83 22.10 44.22
C SER A 386 -10.06 22.85 44.73
N ASP A 387 -10.12 23.06 46.03
CA ASP A 387 -11.17 23.85 46.68
C ASP A 387 -11.17 25.30 46.13
N PRO A 388 -12.32 25.87 45.71
CA PRO A 388 -12.38 27.22 45.17
C PRO A 388 -12.02 28.36 46.15
N SER A 389 -11.77 28.07 47.43
CA SER A 389 -11.59 29.08 48.49
C SER A 389 -10.14 29.57 48.72
N ALA A 390 -9.14 29.04 48.03
CA ALA A 390 -7.73 29.39 48.24
C ALA A 390 -7.25 30.55 47.36
N THR A 391 -7.11 31.76 47.93
CA THR A 391 -6.48 32.91 47.26
C THR A 391 -4.96 32.71 47.16
N PRO A 392 -4.30 32.96 46.02
CA PRO A 392 -2.87 32.74 45.87
C PRO A 392 -2.04 33.82 46.60
N ALA A 393 -1.34 33.43 47.66
CA ALA A 393 -0.25 34.22 48.21
C ALA A 393 0.98 34.08 47.29
N VAL A 394 1.58 35.21 46.91
CA VAL A 394 2.82 35.24 46.12
C VAL A 394 4.00 35.25 47.09
N GLU A 395 4.81 34.19 47.10
CA GLU A 395 6.08 34.19 47.82
C GLU A 395 7.18 33.47 47.03
N SER A 396 8.44 33.78 47.36
CA SER A 396 9.57 33.67 46.44
C SER A 396 10.23 32.29 46.36
N ILE A 397 10.62 31.88 45.16
CA ILE A 397 11.50 30.72 44.96
C ILE A 397 12.94 31.07 45.37
N GLN A 398 13.45 30.39 46.39
CA GLN A 398 14.90 30.18 46.58
C GLN A 398 15.20 28.68 46.53
N GLN A 399 16.20 28.28 45.74
CA GLN A 399 16.81 26.95 45.83
C GLN A 399 17.82 26.92 46.99
N PRO A 400 18.06 25.74 47.59
CA PRO A 400 19.42 25.20 47.46
C PRO A 400 19.55 23.66 47.33
N SER A 401 20.31 23.26 46.31
CA SER A 401 21.38 22.24 46.30
C SER A 401 21.37 20.95 47.17
N LEU A 402 21.67 19.85 46.44
CA LEU A 402 22.59 18.73 46.78
C LEU A 402 22.18 17.59 47.73
N ALA A 403 22.78 16.43 47.42
CA ALA A 403 22.57 15.09 47.94
C ALA A 403 23.13 14.82 49.36
N GLU A 404 22.66 13.73 50.00
CA GLU A 404 23.52 12.59 50.39
C GLU A 404 22.74 11.39 50.98
N ASN A 405 23.46 10.28 51.23
CA ASN A 405 23.08 9.03 51.95
C ASN A 405 22.15 8.03 51.21
N ILE A 406 22.44 6.73 50.97
CA ILE A 406 23.41 5.69 51.43
C ILE A 406 22.89 4.68 52.49
N LEU A 407 22.71 3.43 52.01
CA LEU A 407 22.78 2.08 52.64
C LEU A 407 22.02 1.72 53.94
N GLY A 408 21.44 0.50 53.91
CA GLY A 408 20.98 -0.30 55.06
C GLY A 408 19.64 -1.03 54.77
N GLU A 409 19.44 -2.33 55.04
CA GLU A 409 20.37 -3.39 55.44
C GLU A 409 19.80 -4.79 55.05
N LEU A 410 20.54 -5.89 55.26
CA LEU A 410 20.18 -7.26 54.83
C LEU A 410 19.63 -8.14 55.98
N ARG A 411 18.60 -8.96 55.70
CA ARG A 411 18.20 -10.26 56.33
C ARG A 411 16.89 -10.76 55.68
N GLY A 412 16.61 -12.05 55.44
CA GLY A 412 17.46 -13.25 55.50
C GLY A 412 16.64 -14.57 55.44
N ASN A 413 16.99 -15.47 54.51
CA ASN A 413 16.88 -16.96 54.43
C ASN A 413 16.26 -17.80 55.59
N PRO A 414 15.97 -19.11 55.37
CA PRO A 414 15.54 -19.85 54.14
C PRO A 414 14.50 -20.98 54.43
N THR A 415 14.12 -21.79 53.42
CA THR A 415 14.00 -23.26 53.58
C THR A 415 13.97 -24.01 52.22
N SER A 416 14.11 -25.34 52.25
CA SER A 416 14.32 -26.27 51.11
C SER A 416 13.54 -27.58 51.32
N VAL A 417 13.48 -28.53 50.34
CA VAL A 417 13.64 -30.02 50.51
C VAL A 417 12.96 -30.92 49.41
N THR A 418 13.78 -31.71 48.69
CA THR A 418 13.58 -33.06 48.03
C THR A 418 12.63 -33.36 46.83
N SER A 419 13.03 -34.46 46.15
CA SER A 419 12.30 -35.43 45.28
C SER A 419 12.84 -36.85 45.63
N PRO A 420 12.51 -38.02 44.99
CA PRO A 420 11.56 -38.38 43.90
C PRO A 420 10.50 -39.41 44.46
N PRO A 421 10.32 -40.73 44.12
CA PRO A 421 10.58 -41.58 42.93
C PRO A 421 9.49 -42.63 42.46
N ILE A 422 9.45 -42.90 41.14
CA ILE A 422 9.42 -44.21 40.41
C ILE A 422 8.53 -45.39 40.91
N LEU A 423 7.59 -45.91 40.07
CA LEU A 423 7.60 -47.29 39.48
C LEU A 423 6.49 -47.59 38.41
N PHE A 424 6.59 -48.78 37.77
CA PHE A 424 5.90 -49.34 36.56
C PHE A 424 4.42 -49.80 36.79
N GLN A 425 3.55 -50.08 35.80
CA GLN A 425 3.57 -51.27 34.88
C GLN A 425 2.60 -51.21 33.64
N ASN A 426 2.54 -52.31 32.86
CA ASN A 426 2.15 -52.38 31.43
C ASN A 426 0.73 -52.93 31.08
N SER A 427 0.23 -52.62 29.87
CA SER A 427 -0.39 -53.55 28.87
C SER A 427 -0.53 -52.81 27.51
N GLU A 428 -0.18 -53.30 26.31
CA GLU A 428 -0.58 -54.52 25.54
C GLU A 428 -2.03 -54.47 25.00
N THR A 429 -2.38 -54.74 23.73
CA THR A 429 -1.70 -54.85 22.39
C THR A 429 -2.73 -54.41 21.30
N SER A 430 -2.67 -54.58 19.95
CA SER A 430 -1.77 -55.19 18.93
C SER A 430 -2.08 -54.57 17.53
N THR A 431 -1.24 -54.82 16.50
CA THR A 431 -1.64 -54.73 15.06
C THR A 431 -0.57 -55.30 14.09
N PRO A 432 -0.94 -56.27 13.24
CA PRO A 432 -0.37 -56.40 11.87
C PRO A 432 -1.39 -56.97 10.84
N PRO A 433 -1.08 -57.17 9.53
CA PRO A 433 -0.12 -56.49 8.63
C PRO A 433 -0.77 -56.03 7.29
N GLN A 434 0.06 -55.55 6.34
CA GLN A 434 -0.28 -55.34 4.90
C GLN A 434 -0.57 -56.67 4.15
N PRO A 435 -1.33 -56.65 3.02
CA PRO A 435 -0.64 -56.72 1.71
C PRO A 435 -1.31 -55.94 0.53
N LYS A 436 -0.55 -55.83 -0.58
CA LYS A 436 -1.00 -55.50 -1.95
C LYS A 436 -1.20 -56.82 -2.77
N PRO A 437 -1.48 -56.77 -4.08
CA PRO A 437 -2.60 -56.15 -4.82
C PRO A 437 -3.37 -57.21 -5.66
N GLN A 438 -4.43 -56.84 -6.39
CA GLN A 438 -4.97 -57.73 -7.45
C GLN A 438 -5.60 -56.99 -8.65
N SER A 439 -5.73 -57.68 -9.77
CA SER A 439 -5.98 -57.15 -11.12
C SER A 439 -7.01 -57.95 -11.92
N SER A 440 -7.82 -57.29 -12.76
CA SER A 440 -8.46 -57.89 -13.95
C SER A 440 -8.91 -56.76 -14.90
N TRP A 441 -8.24 -56.53 -16.04
CA TRP A 441 -8.48 -57.15 -17.35
C TRP A 441 -9.85 -56.90 -18.00
N GLN A 442 -9.84 -56.15 -19.10
CA GLN A 442 -10.47 -56.59 -20.36
C GLN A 442 -9.63 -56.09 -21.56
N LYS A 443 -9.59 -56.89 -22.64
CA LYS A 443 -8.81 -56.68 -23.88
C LYS A 443 -9.69 -57.10 -25.07
N ILE A 444 -9.71 -56.33 -26.15
CA ILE A 444 -10.17 -56.77 -27.50
C ILE A 444 -9.23 -56.18 -28.57
N THR A 445 -9.01 -56.91 -29.67
CA THR A 445 -8.07 -56.64 -30.80
C THR A 445 -8.60 -57.35 -32.08
N ILE A 446 -8.15 -57.15 -33.32
CA ILE A 446 -6.95 -56.48 -33.89
C ILE A 446 -7.21 -56.05 -35.36
N GLY A 447 -6.34 -55.21 -35.95
CA GLY A 447 -6.26 -54.92 -37.41
C GLY A 447 -6.38 -53.42 -37.74
N VAL A 448 -5.48 -52.70 -38.44
CA VAL A 448 -4.45 -52.94 -39.49
C VAL A 448 -4.97 -52.75 -40.93
N GLY A 449 -4.38 -51.78 -41.65
CA GLY A 449 -4.55 -51.52 -43.08
C GLY A 449 -5.05 -50.09 -43.42
N ILE A 450 -4.67 -49.38 -44.48
CA ILE A 450 -3.41 -49.12 -45.20
C ILE A 450 -3.80 -48.14 -46.35
N VAL A 451 -3.14 -46.96 -46.40
CA VAL A 451 -2.76 -46.19 -47.63
C VAL A 451 -3.80 -45.37 -48.45
N ILE A 452 -3.37 -44.13 -48.78
CA ILE A 452 -3.80 -43.16 -49.83
C ILE A 452 -5.21 -42.52 -49.76
N SER A 453 -5.21 -41.20 -49.53
CA SER A 453 -5.65 -40.22 -50.54
C SER A 453 -5.06 -38.83 -50.24
N THR A 454 -4.40 -38.23 -51.24
CA THR A 454 -3.71 -36.93 -51.11
C THR A 454 -4.58 -35.77 -51.59
N ILE A 455 -5.08 -34.94 -50.67
CA ILE A 455 -5.47 -33.53 -50.84
C ILE A 455 -5.59 -32.92 -49.42
N GLY A 456 -5.05 -31.72 -49.17
CA GLY A 456 -5.32 -30.96 -47.93
C GLY A 456 -4.10 -30.51 -47.09
N ILE A 457 -2.87 -30.97 -47.37
CA ILE A 457 -1.68 -30.65 -46.54
C ILE A 457 -1.27 -29.16 -46.61
N SER A 458 -1.66 -28.42 -47.65
CA SER A 458 -1.30 -27.02 -47.86
C SER A 458 -2.05 -25.99 -46.98
N ALA A 459 -3.14 -26.36 -46.31
CA ALA A 459 -3.95 -25.42 -45.52
C ALA A 459 -3.60 -25.42 -44.02
N ILE A 460 -3.46 -26.59 -43.41
CA ILE A 460 -3.35 -26.71 -41.94
C ILE A 460 -1.93 -26.37 -41.44
N ALA A 461 -0.90 -26.66 -42.24
CA ALA A 461 0.48 -26.27 -41.94
C ALA A 461 0.69 -24.74 -41.94
N TRP A 462 -0.16 -23.98 -42.65
CA TRP A 462 -0.09 -22.52 -42.72
C TRP A 462 -0.78 -21.80 -41.54
N TRP A 463 -1.62 -22.52 -40.77
CA TRP A 463 -2.37 -21.95 -39.65
C TRP A 463 -1.66 -22.13 -38.30
N TRP A 464 -0.84 -23.17 -38.15
CA TRP A 464 -0.06 -23.43 -36.92
C TRP A 464 1.27 -22.67 -36.81
N PHE A 465 1.70 -21.95 -37.86
CA PHE A 465 2.95 -21.18 -37.87
C PHE A 465 2.76 -19.67 -38.11
N LYS A 466 1.68 -19.09 -37.57
CA LYS A 466 1.49 -17.63 -37.43
C LYS A 466 1.38 -17.15 -35.98
N GLY A 467 2.17 -17.76 -35.09
CA GLY A 467 2.74 -17.00 -33.97
C GLY A 467 3.81 -16.07 -34.55
N SER A 468 3.49 -14.77 -34.70
CA SER A 468 4.36 -13.81 -35.39
C SER A 468 5.68 -13.59 -34.66
N ILE A 469 6.72 -14.32 -35.07
CA ILE A 469 8.11 -13.94 -34.83
C ILE A 469 8.33 -12.65 -35.62
N CYS A 470 8.35 -11.50 -34.94
CA CYS A 470 8.74 -10.24 -35.57
C CYS A 470 10.15 -10.40 -36.17
N SER A 471 10.25 -10.29 -37.49
CA SER A 471 11.54 -10.22 -38.15
C SER A 471 12.19 -8.87 -37.84
N LEU A 472 13.51 -8.76 -38.01
CA LEU A 472 14.20 -7.47 -37.89
C LEU A 472 13.62 -6.39 -38.83
N THR A 473 13.03 -6.82 -39.95
CA THR A 473 12.33 -5.97 -40.93
C THR A 473 11.05 -5.34 -40.37
N ASP A 474 10.31 -6.04 -39.50
CA ASP A 474 9.05 -5.55 -38.90
C ASP A 474 9.28 -4.45 -37.85
N ILE A 475 10.52 -4.30 -37.35
CA ILE A 475 10.84 -3.33 -36.30
C ILE A 475 10.90 -1.90 -36.86
N ARG A 476 11.38 -1.72 -38.10
CA ARG A 476 11.53 -0.39 -38.74
C ARG A 476 10.21 0.30 -39.11
N THR A 477 9.11 -0.44 -39.23
CA THR A 477 7.82 0.08 -39.72
C THR A 477 6.73 0.15 -38.64
N ARG A 478 7.03 -0.28 -37.40
CA ARG A 478 6.01 -0.45 -36.34
C ARG A 478 6.32 0.22 -35.01
N PHE A 479 7.57 0.64 -34.78
CA PHE A 479 7.96 1.43 -33.62
C PHE A 479 8.03 2.92 -33.98
N ARG A 480 7.68 3.79 -33.04
CA ARG A 480 7.81 5.26 -33.15
C ARG A 480 9.24 5.75 -32.89
N THR A 481 10.21 4.83 -32.95
CA THR A 481 11.61 5.09 -32.63
C THR A 481 12.32 5.81 -33.78
N ASP A 482 12.26 7.13 -33.74
CA ASP A 482 13.34 7.97 -34.27
C ASP A 482 14.63 7.63 -33.50
N ILE A 483 15.34 6.58 -33.93
CA ILE A 483 16.66 6.26 -33.37
C ILE A 483 17.56 7.48 -33.67
N PRO A 484 18.12 8.14 -32.65
CA PRO A 484 18.89 9.37 -32.87
C PRO A 484 20.18 9.04 -33.60
N GLU A 485 20.24 9.42 -34.88
CA GLU A 485 21.41 9.20 -35.73
C GLU A 485 22.51 10.23 -35.45
N GLN A 486 23.76 9.90 -35.82
CA GLN A 486 24.91 10.81 -35.85
C GLN A 486 25.39 11.35 -34.49
N GLN A 487 24.72 11.02 -33.37
CA GLN A 487 25.16 11.28 -32.01
C GLN A 487 25.56 9.98 -31.29
N ARG A 488 26.61 10.06 -30.46
CA ARG A 488 27.12 8.97 -29.62
C ARG A 488 26.58 9.07 -28.19
N PHE A 489 26.08 7.97 -27.64
CA PHE A 489 25.45 7.93 -26.32
C PHE A 489 26.20 7.05 -25.32
N ASP A 490 26.46 7.62 -24.14
CA ASP A 490 27.00 6.91 -22.98
C ASP A 490 25.87 6.34 -22.11
N TYR A 491 26.03 5.10 -21.64
CA TYR A 491 25.08 4.44 -20.74
C TYR A 491 25.77 3.40 -19.82
N GLY A 492 25.10 2.99 -18.76
CA GLY A 492 25.66 2.04 -17.79
C GLY A 492 24.92 1.98 -16.47
N GLY A 493 25.57 1.41 -15.44
CA GLY A 493 25.05 1.34 -14.07
C GLY A 493 25.30 -0.01 -13.39
N SER A 494 24.23 -0.70 -13.02
CA SER A 494 24.22 -1.91 -12.19
C SER A 494 25.05 -3.06 -12.77
N THR A 495 25.87 -3.71 -11.92
CA THR A 495 26.62 -4.91 -12.33
C THR A 495 25.71 -6.11 -12.59
N SER A 496 24.51 -6.16 -12.00
CA SER A 496 23.56 -7.26 -12.23
C SER A 496 22.97 -7.25 -13.65
N TRP A 497 23.18 -6.18 -14.42
CA TRP A 497 22.78 -6.09 -15.83
C TRP A 497 23.80 -6.67 -16.82
N ILE A 498 25.03 -6.99 -16.41
CA ILE A 498 26.08 -7.50 -17.32
C ILE A 498 25.57 -8.63 -18.24
N PRO A 499 24.86 -9.67 -17.75
CA PRO A 499 24.42 -10.79 -18.58
C PRO A 499 23.35 -10.42 -19.64
N ILE A 500 22.65 -9.29 -19.48
CA ILE A 500 21.70 -8.76 -20.47
C ILE A 500 22.43 -7.78 -21.40
N ALA A 501 23.14 -6.81 -20.81
CA ALA A 501 23.61 -5.63 -21.51
C ALA A 501 24.76 -5.91 -22.48
N GLU A 502 25.69 -6.84 -22.21
CA GLU A 502 26.75 -7.18 -23.18
C GLU A 502 26.21 -7.88 -24.45
N PRO A 503 25.43 -8.98 -24.38
CA PRO A 503 24.88 -9.60 -25.59
C PRO A 503 23.85 -8.72 -26.31
N PHE A 504 23.11 -7.88 -25.56
CA PHE A 504 22.15 -6.95 -26.17
C PHE A 504 22.84 -5.76 -26.85
N HIS A 505 23.92 -5.20 -26.27
CA HIS A 505 24.75 -4.18 -26.92
C HIS A 505 25.28 -4.66 -28.28
N LYS A 506 25.84 -5.88 -28.32
CA LYS A 506 26.25 -6.52 -29.57
C LYS A 506 25.07 -6.67 -30.55
N THR A 507 23.91 -7.10 -30.04
CA THR A 507 22.70 -7.27 -30.85
C THR A 507 22.23 -5.95 -31.47
N ILE A 508 22.33 -4.82 -30.75
CA ILE A 508 22.03 -3.49 -31.30
C ILE A 508 23.06 -3.12 -32.38
N ALA A 509 24.36 -3.23 -32.10
CA ALA A 509 25.40 -2.86 -33.08
C ALA A 509 25.28 -3.64 -34.41
N GLU A 510 24.86 -4.91 -34.36
CA GLU A 510 24.60 -5.74 -35.56
C GLU A 510 23.27 -5.40 -36.27
N SER A 511 22.26 -4.89 -35.55
CA SER A 511 20.89 -4.70 -36.07
C SER A 511 20.54 -3.25 -36.42
N PHE A 512 21.18 -2.29 -35.77
CA PHE A 512 20.92 -0.84 -35.84
C PHE A 512 22.26 -0.07 -35.84
N PRO A 513 23.08 -0.18 -36.90
CA PRO A 513 24.43 0.41 -36.93
C PRO A 513 24.47 1.94 -36.83
N ASN A 514 23.33 2.62 -37.02
CA ASN A 514 23.21 4.08 -36.86
C ASN A 514 23.00 4.49 -35.37
N PHE A 515 22.75 3.53 -34.47
CA PHE A 515 22.56 3.76 -33.03
C PHE A 515 23.92 3.66 -32.30
N ASP A 516 24.69 4.74 -32.28
CA ASP A 516 26.05 4.75 -31.75
C ASP A 516 26.09 4.76 -30.21
N LEU A 517 25.90 3.58 -29.62
CA LEU A 517 26.06 3.33 -28.20
C LEU A 517 27.53 3.07 -27.85
N GLN A 518 28.06 3.76 -26.83
CA GLN A 518 29.33 3.38 -26.18
C GLN A 518 29.21 2.01 -25.49
N LYS A 519 30.33 1.32 -25.25
CA LYS A 519 30.30 0.08 -24.43
C LYS A 519 29.81 0.42 -23.01
N PRO A 520 28.79 -0.28 -22.46
CA PRO A 520 28.20 0.04 -21.16
C PRO A 520 29.21 0.01 -20.00
N LYS A 521 29.07 1.00 -19.11
CA LYS A 521 29.93 1.18 -17.91
C LYS A 521 29.28 0.58 -16.67
N TYR A 522 29.85 -0.49 -16.12
CA TYR A 522 29.30 -1.20 -14.94
C TYR A 522 29.88 -0.67 -13.63
N ILE A 523 29.26 0.39 -13.10
CA ILE A 523 29.78 1.23 -12.00
C ILE A 523 29.03 1.09 -10.67
N GLY A 524 27.81 0.56 -10.69
CA GLY A 524 26.88 0.58 -9.55
C GLY A 524 25.51 1.10 -9.97
N SER A 525 24.44 0.71 -9.26
CA SER A 525 23.09 1.18 -9.60
C SER A 525 22.89 2.65 -9.26
N VAL A 526 23.39 3.07 -8.09
CA VAL A 526 23.32 4.46 -7.61
C VAL A 526 24.19 5.37 -8.50
N GLU A 527 25.45 4.98 -8.76
CA GLU A 527 26.31 5.69 -9.70
C GLU A 527 25.72 5.79 -11.11
N GLY A 528 25.04 4.74 -11.59
CA GLY A 528 24.34 4.76 -12.87
C GLY A 528 23.22 5.80 -12.92
N ILE A 529 22.34 5.80 -11.91
CA ILE A 529 21.28 6.81 -11.77
C ILE A 529 21.89 8.21 -11.67
N GLN A 530 22.92 8.40 -10.85
CA GLN A 530 23.61 9.68 -10.72
C GLN A 530 24.28 10.15 -12.02
N GLN A 531 24.78 9.24 -12.88
CA GLN A 531 25.32 9.64 -14.18
C GLN A 531 24.23 10.10 -15.16
N VAL A 532 23.02 9.53 -15.10
CA VAL A 532 21.85 10.07 -15.82
C VAL A 532 21.50 11.47 -15.30
N VAL A 533 21.37 11.63 -13.98
CA VAL A 533 21.06 12.92 -13.33
C VAL A 533 22.11 14.00 -13.65
N LYS A 534 23.40 13.65 -13.66
CA LYS A 534 24.52 14.55 -13.99
C LYS A 534 24.75 14.75 -15.50
N GLY A 535 23.85 14.27 -16.36
CA GLY A 535 23.99 14.33 -17.82
C GLY A 535 25.12 13.49 -18.42
N SER A 536 25.95 12.84 -17.59
CA SER A 536 27.11 12.02 -17.99
C SER A 536 26.74 10.65 -18.60
N SER A 537 25.44 10.36 -18.69
CA SER A 537 24.87 9.27 -19.48
C SER A 537 23.50 9.70 -20.02
N ALA A 538 23.10 9.12 -21.15
CA ALA A 538 21.79 9.32 -21.75
C ALA A 538 20.70 8.63 -20.94
N PHE A 539 20.94 7.35 -20.61
CA PHE A 539 20.06 6.50 -19.82
C PHE A 539 20.89 5.54 -18.93
N GLY A 540 20.24 4.98 -17.91
CA GLY A 540 20.87 4.15 -16.89
C GLY A 540 20.27 2.75 -16.82
N LEU A 541 21.05 1.81 -16.30
CA LEU A 541 20.67 0.42 -16.05
C LEU A 541 20.67 0.18 -14.54
N SER A 542 19.50 -0.06 -13.95
CA SER A 542 19.37 -0.18 -12.49
C SER A 542 18.74 -1.49 -12.03
N SER A 543 19.04 -1.85 -10.78
CA SER A 543 18.43 -2.96 -10.05
C SER A 543 17.82 -2.50 -8.71
N THR A 544 17.45 -1.22 -8.66
CA THR A 544 16.80 -0.49 -7.57
C THR A 544 16.13 0.78 -8.14
N TYR A 545 15.18 1.37 -7.43
CA TYR A 545 14.59 2.65 -7.82
C TYR A 545 15.55 3.83 -7.64
N PRO A 546 15.40 4.93 -8.42
CA PRO A 546 15.93 6.24 -8.07
C PRO A 546 15.44 6.69 -6.68
N GLN A 547 16.35 7.18 -5.84
CA GLN A 547 16.01 7.72 -4.53
C GLN A 547 15.30 9.09 -4.69
N PRO A 548 14.58 9.58 -3.67
CA PRO A 548 13.93 10.90 -3.74
C PRO A 548 14.90 12.02 -4.14
N ILE A 549 16.12 11.99 -3.60
CA ILE A 549 17.20 12.93 -3.92
C ILE A 549 17.69 12.83 -5.37
N ASP A 550 17.62 11.66 -6.02
CA ASP A 550 17.95 11.53 -7.45
C ASP A 550 16.89 12.22 -8.31
N ARG A 551 15.61 12.11 -7.93
CA ARG A 551 14.47 12.73 -8.65
C ARG A 551 14.42 14.23 -8.44
N GLU A 552 14.62 14.70 -7.22
CA GLU A 552 14.73 16.13 -6.89
C GLU A 552 15.88 16.78 -7.67
N ASN A 553 17.03 16.10 -7.78
CA ASN A 553 18.15 16.60 -8.56
C ASN A 553 17.91 16.51 -10.08
N ALA A 554 17.17 15.52 -10.60
CA ALA A 554 16.74 15.50 -12.00
C ALA A 554 15.81 16.68 -12.32
N GLN A 555 14.83 16.96 -11.45
CA GLN A 555 13.91 18.09 -11.61
C GLN A 555 14.65 19.43 -11.63
N LYS A 556 15.69 19.61 -10.80
CA LYS A 556 16.60 20.77 -10.84
C LYS A 556 17.44 20.87 -12.14
N GLN A 557 17.53 19.80 -12.93
CA GLN A 557 18.15 19.78 -14.26
C GLN A 557 17.12 19.84 -15.41
N GLY A 558 15.83 20.04 -15.11
CA GLY A 558 14.78 20.26 -16.12
C GLY A 558 14.10 18.99 -16.65
N PHE A 559 14.39 17.81 -16.11
CA PHE A 559 13.76 16.54 -16.54
C PHE A 559 13.29 15.69 -15.35
N THR A 560 12.44 14.69 -15.62
CA THR A 560 12.11 13.65 -14.64
C THR A 560 12.81 12.33 -14.99
N LEU A 561 12.88 11.41 -14.02
CA LEU A 561 13.39 10.05 -14.23
C LEU A 561 12.22 9.08 -14.36
N LEU A 562 12.17 8.33 -15.47
CA LEU A 562 11.26 7.20 -15.67
C LEU A 562 12.01 5.88 -15.51
N GLU A 563 11.41 4.92 -14.79
CA GLU A 563 11.98 3.59 -14.55
C GLU A 563 11.21 2.44 -15.23
N LYS A 564 11.56 2.12 -16.48
CA LYS A 564 10.89 1.05 -17.24
C LYS A 564 11.37 -0.34 -16.78
N ALA A 565 10.48 -1.17 -16.26
CA ALA A 565 10.80 -2.54 -15.85
C ALA A 565 10.97 -3.48 -17.07
N ILE A 566 12.13 -4.16 -17.17
CA ILE A 566 12.50 -4.99 -18.32
C ILE A 566 12.56 -6.50 -18.03
N GLY A 567 12.54 -6.89 -16.77
CA GLY A 567 12.78 -8.25 -16.30
C GLY A 567 12.83 -8.34 -14.78
N ILE A 568 12.61 -9.54 -14.24
CA ILE A 568 12.55 -9.80 -12.80
C ILE A 568 13.75 -10.67 -12.39
N ASP A 569 14.44 -10.22 -11.35
CA ASP A 569 15.59 -10.84 -10.68
C ASP A 569 15.19 -11.26 -9.25
N ALA A 570 16.06 -11.99 -8.57
CA ALA A 570 15.96 -12.15 -7.12
C ALA A 570 17.34 -12.18 -6.48
N ILE A 571 17.42 -11.79 -5.20
CA ILE A 571 18.62 -11.96 -4.40
C ILE A 571 18.68 -13.41 -3.93
N SER A 572 19.59 -14.19 -4.52
CA SER A 572 19.87 -15.55 -4.06
C SER A 572 20.86 -15.49 -2.91
N ILE A 573 20.58 -16.28 -1.87
CA ILE A 573 21.54 -16.58 -0.81
C ILE A 573 22.25 -17.88 -1.18
N SER A 574 23.56 -17.97 -0.95
CA SER A 574 24.33 -19.21 -1.16
C SER A 574 25.31 -19.48 -0.03
N VAL A 575 25.62 -20.75 0.15
CA VAL A 575 26.60 -21.30 1.11
C VAL A 575 27.56 -22.26 0.40
N ASN A 576 28.57 -22.79 1.10
CA ASN A 576 29.37 -23.90 0.58
C ASN A 576 28.50 -25.11 0.22
N PHE A 577 28.74 -25.80 -0.90
CA PHE A 577 27.87 -26.92 -1.31
C PHE A 577 27.75 -28.04 -0.26
N LYS A 578 28.82 -28.30 0.51
CA LYS A 578 28.83 -29.35 1.55
C LYS A 578 28.07 -28.96 2.82
N LEU A 579 27.63 -27.71 2.96
CA LEU A 579 26.82 -27.28 4.10
C LEU A 579 25.35 -27.62 3.85
N ASN A 580 24.84 -28.61 4.59
CA ASN A 580 23.43 -28.98 4.54
C ASN A 580 22.63 -28.24 5.62
N ILE A 581 21.72 -27.37 5.17
CA ILE A 581 20.72 -26.65 5.99
C ILE A 581 19.34 -26.76 5.31
N PRO A 582 18.22 -26.73 6.07
CA PRO A 582 16.88 -26.86 5.50
C PRO A 582 16.48 -25.65 4.64
N GLY A 583 16.97 -24.47 4.99
CA GLY A 583 16.65 -23.18 4.39
C GLY A 583 16.96 -22.07 5.38
N LEU A 584 16.61 -20.82 5.06
CA LEU A 584 16.73 -19.68 6.00
C LEU A 584 15.48 -18.79 5.95
N THR A 585 15.08 -18.24 7.10
CA THR A 585 14.06 -17.19 7.19
C THR A 585 14.70 -15.80 7.04
N LEU A 586 13.92 -14.77 6.71
CA LEU A 586 14.44 -13.39 6.68
C LEU A 586 14.97 -12.93 8.04
N ALA A 587 14.31 -13.33 9.13
CA ALA A 587 14.76 -13.06 10.49
C ALA A 587 16.09 -13.76 10.82
N GLN A 588 16.31 -15.00 10.34
CA GLN A 588 17.59 -15.70 10.48
C GLN A 588 18.70 -15.01 9.67
N LEU A 589 18.41 -14.59 8.43
CA LEU A 589 19.37 -13.82 7.62
C LEU A 589 19.75 -12.50 8.31
N LYS A 590 18.77 -11.76 8.87
CA LYS A 590 19.03 -10.56 9.68
C LYS A 590 19.90 -10.88 10.89
N GLY A 591 19.59 -11.94 11.62
CA GLY A 591 20.39 -12.41 12.77
C GLY A 591 21.85 -12.68 12.38
N ILE A 592 22.08 -13.35 11.25
CA ILE A 592 23.41 -13.66 10.73
C ILE A 592 24.20 -12.40 10.37
N TYR A 593 23.63 -11.50 9.55
CA TYR A 593 24.35 -10.32 9.05
C TYR A 593 24.48 -9.17 10.07
N THR A 594 23.69 -9.20 11.15
CA THR A 594 23.89 -8.33 12.32
C THR A 594 24.80 -8.94 13.39
N GLY A 595 25.06 -10.26 13.34
CA GLY A 595 25.88 -10.98 14.32
C GLY A 595 25.13 -11.45 15.58
N ARG A 596 23.79 -11.42 15.57
CA ARG A 596 22.94 -12.01 16.63
C ARG A 596 22.88 -13.54 16.54
N ILE A 597 23.15 -14.11 15.35
CA ILE A 597 23.31 -15.54 15.07
C ILE A 597 24.73 -15.73 14.54
N THR A 598 25.48 -16.68 15.09
CA THR A 598 26.94 -16.81 14.86
C THR A 598 27.40 -18.23 14.52
N ASN A 599 26.56 -19.23 14.71
CA ASN A 599 26.85 -20.64 14.49
C ASN A 599 25.71 -21.33 13.71
N TRP A 600 26.05 -22.15 12.72
CA TRP A 600 25.08 -22.83 11.86
C TRP A 600 24.11 -23.75 12.62
N GLN A 601 24.47 -24.23 13.82
CA GLN A 601 23.57 -25.01 14.68
C GLN A 601 22.31 -24.24 15.09
N GLU A 602 22.39 -22.91 15.20
CA GLU A 602 21.27 -22.03 15.58
C GLU A 602 20.16 -21.98 14.50
N VAL A 603 20.47 -22.43 13.28
CA VAL A 603 19.55 -22.49 12.13
C VAL A 603 19.38 -23.91 11.57
N GLY A 604 19.67 -24.93 12.38
CA GLY A 604 19.49 -26.35 12.02
C GLY A 604 20.59 -26.94 11.14
N GLY A 605 21.76 -26.31 11.09
CA GLY A 605 22.99 -26.84 10.48
C GLY A 605 23.92 -27.53 11.49
N PRO A 606 25.17 -27.84 11.09
CA PRO A 606 26.19 -28.38 11.99
C PRO A 606 26.71 -27.32 12.98
N ASN A 607 27.33 -27.75 14.08
CA ASN A 607 28.11 -26.86 14.96
C ASN A 607 29.34 -26.34 14.18
N LEU A 608 29.23 -25.11 13.66
CA LEU A 608 30.21 -24.50 12.76
C LEU A 608 30.00 -22.97 12.77
N PRO A 609 31.04 -22.15 13.00
CA PRO A 609 30.92 -20.69 12.93
C PRO A 609 30.46 -20.19 11.56
N ILE A 610 29.54 -19.23 11.55
CA ILE A 610 29.06 -18.55 10.34
C ILE A 610 30.03 -17.44 9.97
N ILE A 611 30.34 -17.33 8.68
CA ILE A 611 31.18 -16.27 8.13
C ILE A 611 30.41 -15.57 7.01
N PRO A 612 29.69 -14.48 7.31
CA PRO A 612 28.95 -13.73 6.29
C PRO A 612 29.90 -12.86 5.44
N TYR A 613 29.70 -12.93 4.13
CA TYR A 613 30.39 -12.13 3.14
C TYR A 613 29.42 -11.15 2.47
N SER A 614 29.90 -9.97 2.10
CA SER A 614 29.13 -8.98 1.34
C SER A 614 30.05 -8.22 0.38
N ARG A 615 29.50 -7.58 -0.66
CA ARG A 615 30.19 -6.43 -1.27
C ARG A 615 30.12 -5.23 -0.31
N SER A 616 31.00 -4.25 -0.47
CA SER A 616 30.87 -2.98 0.23
C SER A 616 29.55 -2.31 -0.12
N ASP A 617 29.04 -1.56 0.86
CA ASP A 617 27.78 -0.83 0.86
C ASP A 617 27.72 0.30 -0.17
N GLU A 618 28.78 1.11 -0.29
CA GLU A 618 28.83 2.38 -1.02
C GLU A 618 28.14 2.44 -2.40
N LYS A 619 28.16 1.35 -3.20
CA LYS A 619 27.84 1.37 -4.65
C LYS A 619 26.90 0.25 -5.12
N GLY A 620 26.58 -0.69 -4.22
CA GLY A 620 25.99 -1.97 -4.58
C GLY A 620 24.47 -1.95 -4.53
N GLY A 621 23.78 -1.83 -5.67
CA GLY A 621 22.30 -1.90 -5.70
C GLY A 621 21.74 -3.17 -5.05
N THR A 622 22.39 -4.32 -5.21
CA THR A 622 22.02 -5.58 -4.51
C THR A 622 22.29 -5.54 -3.00
N VAL A 623 23.29 -4.78 -2.54
CA VAL A 623 23.60 -4.57 -1.13
C VAL A 623 22.52 -3.69 -0.49
N LEU A 624 22.13 -2.60 -1.14
CA LEU A 624 21.06 -1.71 -0.68
C LEU A 624 19.72 -2.43 -0.59
N THR A 625 19.32 -3.20 -1.61
CA THR A 625 18.08 -4.01 -1.56
C THR A 625 18.13 -5.11 -0.49
N PHE A 626 19.31 -5.61 -0.11
CA PHE A 626 19.46 -6.56 0.99
C PHE A 626 19.37 -5.88 2.37
N ILE A 627 20.01 -4.72 2.54
CA ILE A 627 19.89 -3.88 3.74
C ILE A 627 18.42 -3.49 3.99
N ASP A 628 17.74 -3.03 2.94
CA ASP A 628 16.29 -2.75 2.94
C ASP A 628 15.47 -3.99 3.35
N ARG A 629 15.44 -5.03 2.52
CA ARG A 629 14.47 -6.13 2.67
C ARG A 629 14.82 -7.21 3.68
N VAL A 630 16.07 -7.30 4.11
CA VAL A 630 16.52 -8.32 5.06
C VAL A 630 16.90 -7.67 6.40
N LEU A 631 17.61 -6.54 6.37
CA LEU A 631 18.03 -5.88 7.61
C LEU A 631 17.03 -4.82 8.09
N GLY A 632 16.03 -4.44 7.28
CA GLY A 632 15.04 -3.42 7.63
C GLY A 632 15.69 -2.04 7.81
N GLY A 633 16.67 -1.72 6.98
CA GLY A 633 17.47 -0.49 7.07
C GLY A 633 18.63 -0.51 8.08
N GLU A 634 18.75 -1.53 8.94
CA GLU A 634 19.96 -1.70 9.79
C GLU A 634 21.20 -1.91 8.89
N PRO A 635 22.30 -1.16 9.06
CA PRO A 635 23.50 -1.32 8.25
C PRO A 635 24.21 -2.66 8.50
N LEU A 636 25.01 -3.11 7.53
CA LEU A 636 25.85 -4.30 7.66
C LEU A 636 26.82 -4.14 8.84
N ASN A 637 26.86 -5.12 9.76
CA ASN A 637 27.78 -5.07 10.88
C ASN A 637 29.21 -5.35 10.41
N SER A 638 30.01 -4.30 10.23
CA SER A 638 31.39 -4.36 9.71
C SER A 638 32.39 -5.11 10.59
N LYS A 639 32.03 -5.45 11.84
CA LYS A 639 32.84 -6.35 12.70
C LYS A 639 32.56 -7.84 12.45
N VAL A 640 31.47 -8.15 11.74
CA VAL A 640 30.94 -9.50 11.52
C VAL A 640 31.03 -9.87 10.04
N VAL A 641 30.65 -8.94 9.16
CA VAL A 641 30.61 -9.12 7.70
C VAL A 641 31.99 -8.91 7.08
N LYS A 642 32.46 -9.87 6.28
CA LYS A 642 33.73 -9.79 5.56
C LYS A 642 33.50 -9.30 4.13
N PHE A 643 34.08 -8.16 3.80
CA PHE A 643 33.87 -7.54 2.48
C PHE A 643 34.67 -8.23 1.37
N VAL A 644 34.05 -8.37 0.20
CA VAL A 644 34.63 -8.88 -1.05
C VAL A 644 34.41 -7.88 -2.19
N ASN A 645 35.34 -7.81 -3.14
CA ASN A 645 35.32 -6.81 -4.22
C ASN A 645 34.40 -7.17 -5.40
N SER A 646 33.94 -8.42 -5.50
CA SER A 646 33.22 -8.93 -6.68
C SER A 646 32.34 -10.13 -6.32
N THR A 647 31.35 -10.41 -7.17
CA THR A 647 30.50 -11.61 -7.06
C THR A 647 31.33 -12.89 -7.15
N THR A 648 32.31 -12.94 -8.06
CA THR A 648 33.28 -14.05 -8.18
C THR A 648 34.04 -14.27 -6.89
N ALA A 649 34.63 -13.22 -6.30
CA ALA A 649 35.35 -13.35 -5.04
C ALA A 649 34.43 -13.83 -3.89
N GLY A 650 33.15 -13.45 -3.88
CA GLY A 650 32.16 -13.99 -2.94
C GLY A 650 31.94 -15.50 -3.12
N VAL A 651 31.76 -15.96 -4.36
CA VAL A 651 31.67 -17.39 -4.71
C VAL A 651 32.94 -18.15 -4.33
N ASP A 652 34.12 -17.59 -4.58
CA ASP A 652 35.41 -18.20 -4.21
C ASP A 652 35.60 -18.30 -2.69
N LYS A 653 35.03 -17.38 -1.90
CA LYS A 653 34.99 -17.52 -0.44
C LYS A 653 34.03 -18.62 0.00
N LEU A 654 32.90 -18.84 -0.69
CA LEU A 654 32.00 -19.95 -0.39
C LEU A 654 32.63 -21.31 -0.69
N THR A 655 33.20 -21.51 -1.88
CA THR A 655 33.76 -22.81 -2.29
C THR A 655 34.89 -23.28 -1.35
N ASN A 656 35.70 -22.34 -0.86
CA ASN A 656 36.84 -22.61 0.02
C ASN A 656 36.51 -22.55 1.52
N ASN A 657 35.28 -22.21 1.94
CA ASN A 657 34.94 -22.06 3.36
C ASN A 657 33.56 -22.66 3.70
N LEU A 658 33.56 -23.79 4.42
CA LEU A 658 32.34 -24.52 4.80
C LEU A 658 31.34 -23.66 5.60
N GLY A 659 31.83 -22.70 6.40
CA GLY A 659 31.00 -21.81 7.22
C GLY A 659 30.51 -20.55 6.49
N GLY A 660 30.87 -20.37 5.22
CA GLY A 660 30.57 -19.16 4.46
C GLY A 660 29.11 -19.01 4.03
N ILE A 661 28.60 -17.77 4.08
CA ILE A 661 27.33 -17.35 3.47
C ILE A 661 27.56 -16.05 2.67
N TYR A 662 26.94 -15.95 1.49
CA TYR A 662 27.04 -14.80 0.58
C TYR A 662 25.73 -14.61 -0.19
N TYR A 663 25.52 -13.42 -0.78
CA TYR A 663 24.32 -13.10 -1.57
C TYR A 663 24.65 -12.24 -2.81
N ALA A 664 23.91 -12.47 -3.90
CA ALA A 664 24.02 -11.74 -5.17
C ALA A 664 22.75 -11.92 -6.02
N SER A 665 22.73 -11.44 -7.27
CA SER A 665 21.63 -11.81 -8.19
C SER A 665 21.60 -13.32 -8.41
N ALA A 666 20.40 -13.89 -8.45
CA ALA A 666 20.19 -15.30 -8.75
C ALA A 666 20.76 -15.70 -10.11
N ALA A 667 20.71 -14.81 -11.11
CA ALA A 667 21.33 -15.05 -12.42
C ALA A 667 22.87 -15.16 -12.33
N GLU A 668 23.52 -14.42 -11.42
CA GLU A 668 24.97 -14.48 -11.22
C GLU A 668 25.42 -15.77 -10.50
N ILE A 669 24.67 -16.24 -9.49
CA ILE A 669 25.15 -17.30 -8.58
C ILE A 669 24.42 -18.65 -8.60
N VAL A 670 23.14 -18.74 -9.01
CA VAL A 670 22.39 -20.02 -8.93
C VAL A 670 23.04 -21.09 -9.81
N SER A 671 23.50 -20.71 -11.00
CA SER A 671 24.12 -21.59 -11.99
C SER A 671 25.59 -21.94 -11.70
N GLN A 672 26.18 -21.40 -10.62
CA GLN A 672 27.57 -21.66 -10.23
C GLN A 672 27.72 -23.02 -9.55
N CYS A 673 28.96 -23.52 -9.52
CA CYS A 673 29.29 -24.86 -9.05
C CYS A 673 30.17 -24.80 -7.78
N GLY A 674 30.06 -25.82 -6.93
CA GLY A 674 30.75 -25.86 -5.63
C GLY A 674 30.11 -25.02 -4.52
N ILE A 675 29.04 -24.28 -4.84
CA ILE A 675 28.18 -23.58 -3.87
C ILE A 675 26.76 -24.16 -3.91
N ARG A 676 26.01 -24.00 -2.82
CA ARG A 676 24.60 -24.37 -2.71
C ARG A 676 23.76 -23.11 -2.50
N PRO A 677 22.91 -22.74 -3.47
CA PRO A 677 21.86 -21.76 -3.24
C PRO A 677 20.88 -22.26 -2.17
N VAL A 678 20.43 -21.37 -1.30
CA VAL A 678 19.62 -21.68 -0.12
C VAL A 678 18.15 -21.31 -0.38
N ALA A 679 17.23 -22.19 -0.01
CA ALA A 679 15.79 -21.90 -0.06
C ALA A 679 15.39 -20.93 1.05
N ILE A 680 14.58 -19.93 0.72
CA ILE A 680 14.17 -18.88 1.67
C ILE A 680 12.70 -19.07 2.04
N GLN A 681 12.40 -18.97 3.34
CA GLN A 681 11.02 -19.11 3.83
C GLN A 681 10.16 -17.92 3.39
N ASN A 682 9.04 -18.20 2.73
CA ASN A 682 8.02 -17.20 2.39
C ASN A 682 6.98 -17.04 3.50
N GLU A 683 6.07 -16.08 3.32
CA GLU A 683 5.06 -15.70 4.32
C GLU A 683 4.08 -16.83 4.62
N GLN A 684 3.87 -17.75 3.68
CA GLN A 684 3.07 -18.96 3.87
C GLN A 684 3.86 -20.10 4.56
N GLY A 685 5.03 -19.80 5.12
CA GLY A 685 5.89 -20.73 5.84
C GLY A 685 6.72 -21.69 4.98
N ASN A 686 6.64 -21.59 3.65
CA ASN A 686 7.27 -22.54 2.73
C ASN A 686 8.69 -22.10 2.34
N PHE A 687 9.66 -23.01 2.39
CA PHE A 687 11.02 -22.74 1.91
C PHE A 687 11.09 -22.85 0.38
N ILE A 688 11.17 -21.72 -0.31
CA ILE A 688 11.18 -21.65 -1.77
C ILE A 688 12.62 -21.61 -2.28
N PRO A 689 13.07 -22.58 -3.11
CA PRO A 689 14.41 -22.57 -3.68
C PRO A 689 14.54 -21.52 -4.82
N PRO A 690 15.70 -20.84 -4.95
CA PRO A 690 15.98 -19.93 -6.06
C PRO A 690 16.31 -20.66 -7.38
N TYR A 691 16.28 -22.01 -7.39
CA TYR A 691 16.49 -22.86 -8.55
C TYR A 691 15.25 -23.71 -8.90
N GLN A 692 15.14 -24.15 -10.15
CA GLN A 692 14.09 -25.04 -10.63
C GLN A 692 14.41 -26.51 -10.36
N GLY A 693 13.45 -27.26 -9.84
CA GLY A 693 13.57 -28.69 -9.59
C GLY A 693 14.55 -29.04 -8.45
N ASN A 694 15.26 -30.15 -8.60
CA ASN A 694 16.24 -30.61 -7.60
C ASN A 694 17.57 -29.87 -7.73
N LEU A 695 18.26 -29.66 -6.61
CA LEU A 695 19.61 -29.09 -6.57
C LEU A 695 20.58 -29.97 -7.37
N VAL A 696 21.25 -29.39 -8.37
CA VAL A 696 22.25 -30.08 -9.20
C VAL A 696 23.56 -30.21 -8.41
N PRO A 697 24.13 -31.42 -8.26
CA PRO A 697 25.36 -31.64 -7.49
C PRO A 697 26.61 -31.30 -8.32
N PRO A 698 27.76 -30.96 -7.67
CA PRO A 698 28.98 -30.54 -8.36
C PRO A 698 29.53 -31.56 -9.36
N GLU A 699 29.31 -32.85 -9.12
CA GLU A 699 29.75 -33.96 -9.98
C GLU A 699 29.05 -33.95 -11.35
N SER A 700 27.88 -33.32 -11.45
CA SER A 700 27.17 -33.08 -12.72
C SER A 700 27.63 -31.81 -13.44
N CYS A 701 28.38 -30.91 -12.79
CA CYS A 701 28.88 -29.68 -13.39
C CYS A 701 30.13 -29.95 -14.26
N PRO A 702 30.35 -29.24 -15.38
CA PRO A 702 29.49 -28.21 -15.99
C PRO A 702 28.43 -28.76 -16.95
N LYS A 703 28.32 -30.09 -17.11
CA LYS A 703 27.38 -30.76 -18.05
C LYS A 703 25.92 -30.42 -17.74
N GLN A 704 25.60 -30.26 -16.46
CA GLN A 704 24.34 -29.74 -15.95
C GLN A 704 24.62 -28.67 -14.89
N ARG A 705 23.77 -27.65 -14.82
CA ARG A 705 23.80 -26.57 -13.83
C ARG A 705 22.38 -26.28 -13.36
N ASN A 706 22.22 -25.66 -12.19
CA ASN A 706 20.90 -25.22 -11.72
C ASN A 706 20.33 -24.16 -12.68
N GLN A 707 19.05 -24.28 -13.00
CA GLN A 707 18.27 -23.25 -13.70
C GLN A 707 17.62 -22.31 -12.67
N VAL A 708 17.59 -21.01 -12.94
CA VAL A 708 16.97 -19.99 -12.05
C VAL A 708 15.45 -20.18 -11.95
N ASN A 709 14.88 -20.07 -10.75
CA ASN A 709 13.44 -20.28 -10.49
C ASN A 709 12.55 -19.11 -10.94
N ARG A 710 12.58 -18.83 -12.25
CA ARG A 710 11.91 -17.70 -12.92
C ARG A 710 10.41 -17.64 -12.62
N GLU A 711 9.71 -18.78 -12.47
CA GLU A 711 8.29 -18.80 -12.11
C GLU A 711 8.05 -18.34 -10.66
N ALA A 712 8.82 -18.87 -9.69
CA ALA A 712 8.75 -18.43 -8.30
C ALA A 712 9.18 -16.96 -8.11
N PHE A 713 9.92 -16.40 -9.06
CA PHE A 713 10.28 -14.99 -9.07
C PHE A 713 9.15 -14.14 -9.64
N LYS A 714 8.59 -14.57 -10.78
CA LYS A 714 7.52 -13.89 -11.52
C LYS A 714 6.21 -13.81 -10.73
N ASN A 715 5.87 -14.84 -9.96
CA ASN A 715 4.70 -14.83 -9.09
C ASN A 715 4.97 -14.27 -7.68
N LYS A 716 6.20 -13.80 -7.40
CA LYS A 716 6.69 -13.31 -6.10
C LYS A 716 6.70 -14.35 -4.95
N ASN A 717 6.51 -15.65 -5.22
CA ASN A 717 6.57 -16.69 -4.18
C ASN A 717 7.95 -16.76 -3.48
N TYR A 718 9.03 -16.41 -4.18
CA TYR A 718 10.36 -16.26 -3.59
C TYR A 718 10.52 -14.83 -3.00
N PRO A 719 10.78 -14.67 -1.68
CA PRO A 719 10.63 -13.37 -1.00
C PRO A 719 11.55 -12.24 -1.47
N LEU A 720 12.77 -12.57 -1.95
CA LEU A 720 13.80 -11.56 -2.27
C LEU A 720 13.80 -11.16 -3.75
N THR A 721 12.62 -11.03 -4.36
CA THR A 721 12.41 -10.65 -5.76
C THR A 721 12.48 -9.14 -6.00
N ARG A 722 13.08 -8.72 -7.13
CA ARG A 722 13.22 -7.31 -7.54
C ARG A 722 13.14 -7.18 -9.06
N ASN A 723 12.73 -6.03 -9.58
CA ASN A 723 12.80 -5.79 -11.02
C ASN A 723 14.17 -5.20 -11.42
N LEU A 724 14.48 -5.30 -12.70
CA LEU A 724 15.53 -4.55 -13.38
C LEU A 724 14.89 -3.41 -14.18
N TYR A 725 15.47 -2.20 -14.08
CA TYR A 725 14.88 -0.98 -14.61
C TYR A 725 15.82 -0.28 -15.61
N GLY A 726 15.29 0.11 -16.76
CA GLY A 726 15.88 1.17 -17.58
C GLY A 726 15.49 2.53 -17.02
N ILE A 727 16.49 3.37 -16.70
CA ILE A 727 16.31 4.71 -16.16
C ILE A 727 16.46 5.72 -17.30
N ILE A 728 15.37 6.33 -17.72
CA ILE A 728 15.29 7.24 -18.88
C ILE A 728 14.99 8.66 -18.38
N LYS A 729 15.49 9.68 -19.08
CA LYS A 729 15.10 11.08 -18.85
C LYS A 729 13.78 11.35 -19.58
N ASP A 730 12.87 12.11 -18.96
CA ASP A 730 11.61 12.56 -19.56
C ASP A 730 11.56 14.09 -19.44
N PHE A 731 11.77 14.76 -20.57
CA PHE A 731 11.76 16.22 -20.69
C PHE A 731 10.35 16.69 -21.07
N PRO A 732 9.61 17.41 -20.20
CA PRO A 732 8.21 17.73 -20.46
C PRO A 732 7.98 18.64 -21.69
N GLY A 733 7.69 18.03 -22.84
CA GLY A 733 7.43 18.72 -24.10
C GLY A 733 8.63 18.85 -25.04
N GLU A 734 9.79 18.25 -24.71
CA GLU A 734 10.99 18.28 -25.57
C GLU A 734 11.49 16.86 -25.90
N ASP A 735 11.72 16.62 -27.19
CA ASP A 735 11.91 15.27 -27.75
C ASP A 735 13.42 14.95 -27.91
N THR A 736 14.16 14.97 -26.78
CA THR A 736 15.64 15.06 -26.76
C THR A 736 16.36 13.79 -27.28
N PRO A 737 17.58 13.92 -27.86
CA PRO A 737 18.34 12.76 -28.35
C PRO A 737 18.66 11.72 -27.26
N GLU A 738 19.01 12.17 -26.04
CA GLU A 738 19.30 11.29 -24.90
C GLU A 738 18.07 10.50 -24.46
N GLU A 739 16.89 11.14 -24.49
CA GLU A 739 15.61 10.51 -24.21
C GLU A 739 15.25 9.50 -25.30
N LYS A 740 15.36 9.87 -26.59
CA LYS A 740 15.12 8.96 -27.72
C LYS A 740 16.04 7.74 -27.67
N ALA A 741 17.31 7.91 -27.33
CA ALA A 741 18.25 6.81 -27.11
C ALA A 741 17.79 5.90 -25.96
N GLY A 742 17.37 6.46 -24.82
CA GLY A 742 16.86 5.69 -23.68
C GLY A 742 15.57 4.93 -23.99
N ARG A 743 14.59 5.56 -24.64
CA ARG A 743 13.33 4.93 -25.07
C ARG A 743 13.61 3.81 -26.07
N ALA A 744 14.39 4.07 -27.13
CA ALA A 744 14.73 3.08 -28.15
C ALA A 744 15.48 1.85 -27.59
N TYR A 745 16.47 2.04 -26.70
CA TYR A 745 17.19 0.93 -26.07
C TYR A 745 16.25 0.00 -25.27
N ILE A 746 15.29 0.58 -24.55
CA ILE A 746 14.35 -0.17 -23.72
C ILE A 746 13.22 -0.81 -24.54
N GLU A 747 12.65 -0.12 -25.51
CA GLU A 747 11.64 -0.70 -26.42
C GLU A 747 12.22 -1.91 -27.17
N LEU A 748 13.48 -1.83 -27.62
CA LEU A 748 14.19 -2.96 -28.22
C LEU A 748 14.40 -4.14 -27.23
N LEU A 749 14.57 -3.90 -25.93
CA LEU A 749 14.61 -4.95 -24.88
C LEU A 749 13.23 -5.58 -24.61
N LEU A 750 12.14 -4.86 -24.84
CA LEU A 750 10.78 -5.34 -24.64
C LEU A 750 10.25 -6.15 -25.84
N THR A 751 10.92 -6.08 -26.99
CA THR A 751 10.67 -6.99 -28.13
C THR A 751 10.86 -8.46 -27.74
N GLY A 752 10.25 -9.39 -28.49
CA GLY A 752 10.47 -10.84 -28.29
C GLY A 752 11.93 -11.30 -28.41
N LYS A 753 12.78 -10.58 -29.16
CA LYS A 753 14.24 -10.84 -29.23
C LYS A 753 14.94 -10.31 -27.98
N GLY A 754 14.57 -9.12 -27.49
CA GLY A 754 15.07 -8.56 -26.24
C GLY A 754 14.69 -9.42 -25.03
N GLN A 755 13.41 -9.80 -24.89
CA GLN A 755 12.94 -10.65 -23.81
C GLN A 755 13.49 -12.09 -23.88
N ALA A 756 13.86 -12.59 -25.07
CA ALA A 756 14.65 -13.82 -25.17
C ALA A 756 16.04 -13.65 -24.54
N ILE A 757 16.74 -12.54 -24.80
CA ILE A 757 18.02 -12.23 -24.16
C ILE A 757 17.86 -12.09 -22.63
N VAL A 758 16.83 -11.40 -22.14
CA VAL A 758 16.52 -11.29 -20.70
C VAL A 758 16.31 -12.68 -20.06
N ARG A 759 15.52 -13.54 -20.71
CA ARG A 759 15.25 -14.92 -20.27
C ARG A 759 16.52 -15.79 -20.24
N ASP A 760 17.34 -15.70 -21.28
CA ASP A 760 18.52 -16.54 -21.49
C ASP A 760 19.71 -16.07 -20.64
N ALA A 761 19.75 -14.79 -20.30
CA ALA A 761 20.57 -14.19 -19.25
C ALA A 761 20.20 -14.65 -17.82
N GLY A 762 19.13 -15.44 -17.65
CA GLY A 762 18.74 -16.06 -16.38
C GLY A 762 17.59 -15.37 -15.63
N PHE A 763 17.12 -14.21 -16.09
CA PHE A 763 16.06 -13.45 -15.45
C PHE A 763 14.67 -13.94 -15.89
N ALA A 764 13.63 -13.60 -15.13
CA ALA A 764 12.25 -13.88 -15.57
C ALA A 764 11.78 -12.75 -16.50
N PRO A 765 11.37 -13.05 -17.75
CA PRO A 765 10.93 -12.02 -18.69
C PRO A 765 9.57 -11.44 -18.29
N VAL A 766 9.42 -10.13 -18.50
CA VAL A 766 8.12 -9.44 -18.41
C VAL A 766 7.24 -9.88 -19.58
N LYS A 767 5.91 -9.76 -19.41
CA LYS A 767 5.01 -9.74 -20.58
C LYS A 767 4.94 -8.30 -21.05
N TYR A 768 5.07 -8.10 -22.36
CA TYR A 768 4.75 -6.84 -23.01
C TYR A 768 3.77 -7.17 -24.13
N ALA A 769 2.63 -6.47 -24.21
CA ALA A 769 1.69 -6.71 -25.29
C ALA A 769 2.14 -5.87 -26.50
N CYS A 770 2.65 -6.54 -27.55
CA CYS A 770 2.79 -5.89 -28.85
C CYS A 770 1.38 -5.61 -29.40
N SER A 771 0.80 -4.47 -29.02
CA SER A 771 -0.54 -4.07 -29.38
C SER A 771 -0.64 -3.84 -30.89
N SER A 772 -1.35 -4.75 -31.57
CA SER A 772 -1.82 -4.50 -32.91
C SER A 772 -2.94 -3.44 -32.85
N ARG A 773 -2.57 -2.20 -33.16
CA ARG A 773 -3.47 -1.32 -33.90
C ARG A 773 -3.80 -1.94 -35.26
#